data_AF-A0A7K3UIT7-F1
#
_entry.id   AF-A0A7K3UIT7-F1
#
_cell.length_a   1.000
_cell.length_b   1.000
_cell.length_c   1.000
_cell.angle_alpha   90.00
_cell.angle_beta   90.00
_cell.angle_gamma   90.00
#
_symmetry.space_group_name_H-M   'P 1'
#
loop_
_entity.id
_entity.type
_entity.pdbx_description
1 polymer ?
#
loop_
_entity_poly.entity_id
_entity_poly.type
_entity_poly.pdbx_seq_one_letter_code
_entity_poly.pdbx_strand_id
1 'polypeptide(L)'
;METLQYLSPMGWKAIEIAVTLIVVAILFRWSGVIRYIPNDRLGILEKLWSFRGSVDNGFIALYGEAGFQPEVVRGGLHFFMPFQYSMHRANLVTIPQGQIGYVFARDGEPLPPTQTLASNVDADDFQDVRGFLTKGGQKGPQRKILREGTYAINLAQFIVLTAQSNYAVNLNASEQRLFADMSTLIADRNGFEPVVIHDAEDLIGIVTIHDGPALPDGEIIAPTVANNPKDPNFHNNFQDPEKFLNAGGYRGRQLQVLADGSYFLNRIFATVELVEKTIIDVGTVGVVVSYTGRRSADISGSSYRHGELVETGARGVWSTPLLPGKYAFNTFAGNIIIVPTTNFVLKWTKEQFGEHRLDENLSEVSLITKDAFEPVLPLSVVVHIDYMKAPLVVQRFGDIKRLVEQTLDPMVSAYFKNIAQTKTLIELLQERSEIQRKSGDEMREKFNSYSLELQEVLIGTPRANNGQNSIEQILIQLRERQIAVEKVETYKLQEAAAVQERTLREKQALAEQQAKITTSALTIEISENEGKAQLARTRQQAETIQVTAKAEAEKVRLAGLGEADRIKAVALADAERIKATGFADAQKVRAIGLAEAEATEKKVAAFGGPDYQLHSQVLMRFAEAIENGRLPLVPQIQVGGGGGEKGATNGLVEMMLSMLVADRLGQPASPPAVPAPTEQQ
;
A
#
# COMPACT_ATOMS: atom_id res chain seq x y z
N MET A 1 25.28 82.55 87.98
CA MET A 1 24.44 82.23 89.16
C MET A 1 23.79 83.49 89.77
N GLU A 2 23.65 84.61 89.04
CA GLU A 2 23.27 85.91 89.64
C GLU A 2 21.93 86.47 89.13
N THR A 3 21.33 85.90 88.10
CA THR A 3 20.03 86.35 87.54
C THR A 3 18.80 85.85 88.30
N LEU A 4 18.97 84.98 89.29
CA LEU A 4 17.85 84.37 90.05
C LEU A 4 17.39 85.21 91.26
N GLN A 5 18.16 86.20 91.70
CA GLN A 5 17.84 87.01 92.90
C GLN A 5 16.84 88.16 92.68
N TYR A 6 16.40 88.41 91.45
CA TYR A 6 15.44 89.49 91.11
C TYR A 6 14.12 88.98 90.50
N LEU A 7 13.76 87.72 90.74
CA LEU A 7 12.42 87.22 90.46
C LEU A 7 11.44 87.72 91.53
N SER A 8 10.42 88.46 91.11
CA SER A 8 9.32 88.85 92.01
C SER A 8 8.53 87.62 92.49
N PRO A 9 7.69 87.73 93.55
CA PRO A 9 6.81 86.64 93.97
C PRO A 9 5.85 86.16 92.87
N MET A 10 5.58 87.01 91.87
CA MET A 10 4.85 86.64 90.65
C MET A 10 5.71 85.83 89.68
N GLY A 11 6.98 86.19 89.51
CA GLY A 11 7.93 85.46 88.66
C GLY A 11 8.22 84.04 89.16
N TRP A 12 8.37 83.87 90.47
CA TRP A 12 8.53 82.53 91.06
C TRP A 12 7.27 81.67 90.85
N LYS A 13 6.08 82.21 91.12
CA LYS A 13 4.80 81.52 90.84
C LYS A 13 4.60 81.19 89.36
N ALA A 14 5.06 82.05 88.45
CA ALA A 14 5.01 81.77 87.01
C ALA A 14 5.90 80.57 86.63
N ILE A 15 7.07 80.44 87.25
CA ILE A 15 7.96 79.27 87.09
C ILE A 15 7.32 78.01 87.70
N GLU A 16 6.75 78.09 88.91
CA GLU A 16 6.04 76.97 89.55
C GLU A 16 4.85 76.47 88.70
N ILE A 17 4.06 77.38 88.12
CA ILE A 17 2.97 77.05 87.20
C ILE A 17 3.50 76.43 85.91
N ALA A 18 4.55 77.01 85.31
CA ALA A 18 5.15 76.48 84.07
C ALA A 18 5.76 75.08 84.27
N VAL A 19 6.49 74.86 85.36
CA VAL A 19 7.04 73.54 85.72
C VAL A 19 5.91 72.55 86.00
N THR A 20 4.85 72.95 86.69
CA THR A 20 3.69 72.09 86.95
C THR A 20 2.97 71.72 85.65
N LEU A 21 2.77 72.66 84.72
CA LEU A 21 2.20 72.40 83.39
C LEU A 21 3.11 71.47 82.56
N ILE A 22 4.43 71.62 82.63
CA ILE A 22 5.39 70.73 81.97
C ILE A 22 5.33 69.32 82.58
N VAL A 23 5.29 69.19 83.91
CA VAL A 23 5.15 67.89 84.59
C VAL A 23 3.81 67.22 84.27
N VAL A 24 2.71 67.98 84.25
CA VAL A 24 1.38 67.47 83.83
C VAL A 24 1.38 67.07 82.36
N ALA A 25 2.00 67.84 81.47
CA ALA A 25 2.13 67.49 80.05
C ALA A 25 3.00 66.23 79.84
N ILE A 26 4.09 66.08 80.61
CA ILE A 26 4.93 64.87 80.62
C ILE A 26 4.10 63.68 81.13
N LEU A 27 3.40 63.80 82.27
CA LEU A 27 2.55 62.74 82.82
C LEU A 27 1.40 62.36 81.86
N PHE A 28 0.80 63.32 81.16
CA PHE A 28 -0.22 63.07 80.13
C PHE A 28 0.38 62.38 78.89
N ARG A 29 1.62 62.72 78.52
CA ARG A 29 2.38 62.10 77.44
C ARG A 29 2.88 60.69 77.78
N TRP A 30 3.09 60.40 79.07
CA TRP A 30 3.52 59.10 79.61
C TRP A 30 2.36 58.15 79.91
N SER A 31 1.23 58.67 80.42
CA SER A 31 0.04 57.88 80.75
C SER A 31 -0.58 57.22 79.51
N GLY A 32 -0.28 57.75 78.32
CA GLY A 32 -0.60 57.15 77.04
C GLY A 32 -2.10 57.20 76.71
N VAL A 33 -2.84 58.17 77.26
CA VAL A 33 -4.29 58.33 77.08
C VAL A 33 -4.67 58.47 75.60
N ILE A 34 -3.93 59.28 74.83
CA ILE A 34 -4.16 59.46 73.39
C ILE A 34 -3.17 58.58 72.63
N ARG A 35 -3.67 57.66 71.79
CA ARG A 35 -2.85 56.78 70.94
C ARG A 35 -3.27 56.92 69.48
N TYR A 36 -2.35 57.42 68.66
CA TYR A 36 -2.47 57.36 67.21
C TYR A 36 -1.86 56.05 66.68
N ILE A 37 -2.62 55.38 65.81
CA ILE A 37 -2.22 54.19 65.07
C ILE A 37 -2.32 54.54 63.58
N PRO A 38 -1.20 54.55 62.84
CA PRO A 38 -1.19 54.68 61.38
C PRO A 38 -2.00 53.58 60.67
N ASN A 39 -2.60 53.90 59.52
CA ASN A 39 -3.48 52.97 58.79
C ASN A 39 -2.76 51.74 58.18
N ASP A 40 -1.42 51.75 58.09
CA ASP A 40 -0.59 50.59 57.74
C ASP A 40 -0.47 49.55 58.88
N ARG A 41 -1.02 49.84 60.07
CA ARG A 41 -0.76 49.09 61.30
C ARG A 41 -2.03 48.77 62.07
N LEU A 42 -1.92 47.72 62.88
CA LEU A 42 -2.91 47.34 63.88
C LEU A 42 -2.29 47.45 65.28
N GLY A 43 -3.08 47.96 66.22
CA GLY A 43 -2.72 48.03 67.63
C GLY A 43 -3.28 46.84 68.39
N ILE A 44 -2.40 46.04 69.00
CA ILE A 44 -2.79 44.94 69.89
C ILE A 44 -2.73 45.47 71.32
N LEU A 45 -3.87 45.41 72.01
CA LEU A 45 -4.00 45.84 73.39
C LEU A 45 -3.57 44.75 74.35
N GLU A 46 -2.76 45.13 75.32
CA GLU A 46 -2.41 44.32 76.48
C GLU A 46 -2.84 45.12 77.71
N LYS A 47 -3.69 44.55 78.55
CA LYS A 47 -4.22 45.22 79.74
C LYS A 47 -3.35 44.85 80.95
N LEU A 48 -2.60 45.82 81.46
CA LEU A 48 -1.58 45.61 82.48
C LEU A 48 -2.16 45.31 83.87
N TRP A 49 -3.37 45.79 84.15
CA TRP A 49 -4.08 45.52 85.41
C TRP A 49 -5.60 45.66 85.25
N SER A 50 -6.33 44.88 86.04
CA SER A 50 -7.80 44.86 86.06
C SER A 50 -8.30 44.55 87.47
N PHE A 51 -9.39 45.21 87.89
CA PHE A 51 -10.07 44.90 89.16
C PHE A 51 -10.70 43.49 89.20
N ARG A 52 -10.70 42.77 88.07
CA ARG A 52 -11.14 41.36 87.96
C ARG A 52 -10.00 40.34 88.14
N GLY A 53 -8.74 40.77 88.25
CA GLY A 53 -7.58 39.87 88.29
C GLY A 53 -6.88 39.71 86.95
N SER A 54 -6.07 38.66 86.84
CA SER A 54 -5.35 38.20 85.64
C SER A 54 -6.16 37.13 84.91
N VAL A 55 -5.80 36.80 83.67
CA VAL A 55 -6.27 35.59 83.00
C VAL A 55 -5.89 34.36 83.84
N ASP A 56 -6.87 33.55 84.24
CA ASP A 56 -6.67 32.30 85.00
C ASP A 56 -6.26 31.12 84.10
N ASN A 57 -6.79 31.05 82.87
CA ASN A 57 -6.51 30.00 81.89
C ASN A 57 -6.45 30.61 80.48
N GLY A 58 -5.46 30.17 79.70
CA GLY A 58 -5.18 30.70 78.36
C GLY A 58 -4.20 31.87 78.36
N PHE A 59 -4.19 32.60 77.26
CA PHE A 59 -3.30 33.74 76.97
C PHE A 59 -4.09 35.01 76.61
N ILE A 60 -5.35 34.87 76.17
CA ILE A 60 -6.23 35.99 75.77
C ILE A 60 -7.34 36.24 76.80
N ALA A 61 -7.46 37.49 77.25
CA ALA A 61 -8.42 37.92 78.26
C ALA A 61 -9.82 38.16 77.68
N LEU A 62 -10.69 37.15 77.74
CA LEU A 62 -12.04 37.22 77.19
C LEU A 62 -13.01 38.10 78.01
N TYR A 63 -12.94 38.11 79.35
CA TYR A 63 -13.93 38.78 80.22
C TYR A 63 -13.44 40.11 80.83
N GLY A 64 -12.33 40.62 80.28
CA GLY A 64 -11.73 41.90 80.67
C GLY A 64 -10.77 41.79 81.86
N GLU A 65 -10.20 40.61 82.11
CA GLU A 65 -9.03 40.42 82.98
C GLU A 65 -7.80 41.20 82.46
N ALA A 66 -6.74 41.26 83.27
CA ALA A 66 -5.42 41.69 82.82
C ALA A 66 -4.78 40.60 81.93
N GLY A 67 -4.22 41.02 80.79
CA GLY A 67 -3.73 40.14 79.72
C GLY A 67 -3.94 40.73 78.31
N PHE A 68 -3.53 40.01 77.27
CA PHE A 68 -3.77 40.40 75.88
C PHE A 68 -5.27 40.39 75.58
N GLN A 69 -5.79 41.46 74.98
CA GLN A 69 -7.20 41.58 74.63
C GLN A 69 -7.47 40.92 73.25
N PRO A 70 -8.66 40.33 73.02
CA PRO A 70 -8.98 39.69 71.74
C PRO A 70 -9.12 40.70 70.59
N GLU A 71 -9.66 41.88 70.86
CA GLU A 71 -10.01 42.88 69.86
C GLU A 71 -8.80 43.72 69.40
N VAL A 72 -8.60 43.84 68.09
CA VAL A 72 -7.53 44.64 67.47
C VAL A 72 -7.98 46.06 67.16
N VAL A 73 -7.13 47.03 67.50
CA VAL A 73 -7.39 48.45 67.28
C VAL A 73 -6.90 48.84 65.88
N ARG A 74 -7.83 49.14 64.98
CA ARG A 74 -7.52 49.59 63.61
C ARG A 74 -7.01 51.05 63.60
N GLY A 75 -6.41 51.46 62.48
CA GLY A 75 -5.87 52.81 62.28
C GLY A 75 -6.83 53.94 62.66
N GLY A 76 -6.31 54.98 63.29
CA GLY A 76 -7.09 56.08 63.86
C GLY A 76 -6.48 56.69 65.13
N LEU A 77 -7.22 57.61 65.75
CA LEU A 77 -6.89 58.21 67.04
C LEU A 77 -7.84 57.66 68.11
N HIS A 78 -7.27 57.01 69.12
CA HIS A 78 -8.00 56.27 70.14
C HIS A 78 -7.68 56.80 71.55
N PHE A 79 -8.68 56.76 72.43
CA PHE A 79 -8.60 57.22 73.81
C PHE A 79 -8.66 56.02 74.77
N PHE A 80 -7.67 55.91 75.66
CA PHE A 80 -7.55 54.82 76.62
C PHE A 80 -7.38 55.34 78.05
N MET A 81 -7.74 54.49 79.04
CA MET A 81 -7.51 54.81 80.45
C MET A 81 -6.01 54.94 80.75
N PRO A 82 -5.59 55.96 81.53
CA PRO A 82 -4.19 56.22 81.83
C PRO A 82 -3.56 55.02 82.55
N PHE A 83 -2.35 54.63 82.14
CA PHE A 83 -1.56 53.55 82.74
C PHE A 83 -2.22 52.14 82.77
N GLN A 84 -3.38 51.93 82.16
CA GLN A 84 -4.07 50.62 82.18
C GLN A 84 -3.64 49.67 81.06
N TYR A 85 -3.25 50.21 79.90
CA TYR A 85 -2.97 49.42 78.70
C TYR A 85 -1.54 49.62 78.19
N SER A 86 -0.86 48.53 77.85
CA SER A 86 0.23 48.51 76.87
C SER A 86 -0.34 48.43 75.44
N MET A 87 0.47 48.74 74.43
CA MET A 87 0.04 48.78 73.01
C MET A 87 1.16 48.28 72.12
N HIS A 88 1.01 47.06 71.62
CA HIS A 88 1.95 46.47 70.67
C HIS A 88 1.53 46.87 69.25
N ARG A 89 2.43 47.53 68.52
CA ARG A 89 2.18 47.98 67.13
C ARG A 89 2.63 46.90 66.16
N ALA A 90 1.68 46.22 65.55
CA ALA A 90 1.89 45.23 64.51
C ALA A 90 1.62 45.81 63.11
N ASN A 91 2.27 45.25 62.10
CA ASN A 91 1.90 45.52 60.70
C ASN A 91 0.63 44.73 60.35
N LEU A 92 -0.16 45.23 59.40
CA LEU A 92 -1.22 44.42 58.80
C LEU A 92 -0.63 43.19 58.08
N VAL A 93 -1.29 42.04 58.22
CA VAL A 93 -0.89 40.80 57.55
C VAL A 93 -1.27 40.94 56.08
N THR A 94 -0.29 41.06 55.18
CA THR A 94 -0.54 41.17 53.73
C THR A 94 0.07 39.98 53.03
N ILE A 95 -0.77 39.20 52.36
CA ILE A 95 -0.38 38.04 51.57
C ILE A 95 -0.41 38.48 50.09
N PRO A 96 0.74 38.46 49.39
CA PRO A 96 0.82 38.77 47.96
C PRO A 96 -0.10 37.89 47.10
N GLN A 97 -0.44 38.38 45.90
CA GLN A 97 -1.18 37.59 44.91
C GLN A 97 -0.42 36.31 44.55
N GLY A 98 -1.13 35.19 44.49
CA GLY A 98 -0.51 33.88 44.21
C GLY A 98 0.27 33.28 45.38
N GLN A 99 0.12 33.79 46.61
CA GLN A 99 0.75 33.22 47.80
C GLN A 99 -0.28 32.70 48.82
N ILE A 100 0.19 31.83 49.70
CA ILE A 100 -0.57 31.15 50.76
C ILE A 100 0.00 31.57 52.12
N GLY A 101 -0.87 31.98 53.05
CA GLY A 101 -0.50 32.25 54.43
C GLY A 101 -0.90 31.11 55.37
N TYR A 102 0.01 30.70 56.25
CA TYR A 102 -0.24 29.65 57.25
C TYR A 102 -0.49 30.26 58.63
N VAL A 103 -1.58 29.86 59.28
CA VAL A 103 -1.99 30.37 60.60
C VAL A 103 -1.66 29.36 61.69
N PHE A 104 -1.15 29.84 62.82
CA PHE A 104 -0.89 29.07 64.03
C PHE A 104 -1.53 29.81 65.22
N ALA A 105 -2.39 29.14 65.98
CA ALA A 105 -3.02 29.71 67.17
C ALA A 105 -2.20 29.36 68.43
N ARG A 106 -1.90 30.35 69.28
CA ARG A 106 -1.23 30.12 70.57
C ARG A 106 -2.19 29.62 71.64
N ASP A 107 -3.36 30.25 71.73
CA ASP A 107 -4.41 29.93 72.69
C ASP A 107 -5.60 29.19 72.04
N GLY A 108 -6.40 28.53 72.87
CA GLY A 108 -7.53 27.70 72.44
C GLY A 108 -7.49 26.28 72.99
N GLU A 109 -8.45 25.46 72.57
CA GLU A 109 -8.56 24.07 73.02
C GLU A 109 -7.35 23.24 72.60
N PRO A 110 -6.87 22.30 73.45
CA PRO A 110 -5.75 21.43 73.11
C PRO A 110 -6.14 20.43 72.02
N LEU A 111 -5.22 20.21 71.06
CA LEU A 111 -5.32 19.16 70.05
C LEU A 111 -5.52 17.77 70.71
N PRO A 112 -6.49 16.97 70.26
CA PRO A 112 -6.56 15.54 70.60
C PRO A 112 -5.27 14.79 70.23
N PRO A 113 -4.84 13.76 70.99
CA PRO A 113 -3.55 13.08 70.76
C PRO A 113 -3.34 12.44 69.37
N THR A 114 -4.41 12.24 68.60
CA THR A 114 -4.38 11.68 67.24
C THR A 114 -4.43 12.74 66.13
N GLN A 115 -4.60 14.02 66.47
CA GLN A 115 -4.82 15.12 65.55
C GLN A 115 -3.57 16.02 65.49
N THR A 116 -3.08 16.30 64.29
CA THR A 116 -1.84 17.07 64.07
C THR A 116 -2.07 18.53 63.69
N LEU A 117 -3.23 18.83 63.07
CA LEU A 117 -3.63 20.18 62.67
C LEU A 117 -4.97 20.55 63.30
N ALA A 118 -5.09 21.76 63.82
CA ALA A 118 -6.28 22.30 64.48
C ALA A 118 -7.43 22.49 63.49
N SER A 119 -8.65 22.16 63.92
CA SER A 119 -9.86 22.24 63.11
C SER A 119 -10.46 23.65 63.10
N ASN A 120 -11.01 24.02 61.95
CA ASN A 120 -11.65 25.30 61.66
C ASN A 120 -13.13 25.15 61.24
N VAL A 121 -13.83 24.10 61.67
CA VAL A 121 -15.25 23.86 61.34
C VAL A 121 -16.15 24.95 61.92
N ASP A 122 -16.12 25.15 63.25
CA ASP A 122 -16.96 26.16 63.93
C ASP A 122 -16.24 27.53 64.02
N ALA A 123 -14.92 27.48 64.22
CA ALA A 123 -14.04 28.62 64.46
C ALA A 123 -13.17 28.93 63.22
N ASP A 124 -13.76 29.61 62.23
CA ASP A 124 -13.16 29.81 60.91
C ASP A 124 -12.64 31.24 60.62
N ASP A 125 -13.13 32.28 61.31
CA ASP A 125 -12.65 33.66 61.14
C ASP A 125 -11.52 33.99 62.12
N PHE A 126 -10.30 34.17 61.59
CA PHE A 126 -9.10 34.54 62.35
C PHE A 126 -9.02 36.03 62.71
N GLN A 127 -9.96 36.87 62.25
CA GLN A 127 -10.05 38.28 62.65
C GLN A 127 -10.85 38.48 63.94
N ASP A 128 -11.85 37.62 64.22
CA ASP A 128 -12.57 37.61 65.50
C ASP A 128 -11.98 36.57 66.46
N VAL A 129 -10.97 36.98 67.23
CA VAL A 129 -10.38 36.17 68.30
C VAL A 129 -11.41 35.77 69.36
N ARG A 130 -12.39 36.63 69.66
CA ARG A 130 -13.41 36.35 70.68
C ARG A 130 -14.31 35.22 70.17
N GLY A 131 -14.83 35.35 68.96
CA GLY A 131 -15.59 34.31 68.27
C GLY A 131 -14.82 33.00 68.14
N PHE A 132 -13.56 33.03 67.71
CA PHE A 132 -12.70 31.85 67.59
C PHE A 132 -12.61 31.08 68.93
N LEU A 133 -12.27 31.76 70.03
CA LEU A 133 -12.11 31.12 71.33
C LEU A 133 -13.45 30.67 71.94
N THR A 134 -14.53 31.46 71.82
CA THR A 134 -15.85 31.07 72.37
C THR A 134 -16.55 29.95 71.61
N LYS A 135 -16.09 29.61 70.40
CA LYS A 135 -16.60 28.48 69.60
C LYS A 135 -15.75 27.21 69.71
N GLY A 136 -14.79 27.13 70.64
CA GLY A 136 -13.91 25.96 70.79
C GLY A 136 -12.75 25.90 69.80
N GLY A 137 -12.30 27.05 69.27
CA GLY A 137 -11.14 27.11 68.38
C GLY A 137 -9.88 26.47 68.99
N GLN A 138 -9.24 25.58 68.24
CA GLN A 138 -8.13 24.75 68.71
C GLN A 138 -6.78 25.44 68.52
N LYS A 139 -5.87 25.29 69.49
CA LYS A 139 -4.50 25.83 69.40
C LYS A 139 -3.58 24.94 68.56
N GLY A 140 -2.51 25.54 68.03
CA GLY A 140 -1.55 24.90 67.13
C GLY A 140 -1.71 25.29 65.66
N PRO A 141 -1.07 24.56 64.73
CA PRO A 141 -1.13 24.83 63.28
C PRO A 141 -2.55 24.61 62.76
N GLN A 142 -3.12 25.59 62.05
CA GLN A 142 -4.50 25.54 61.56
C GLN A 142 -4.60 24.80 60.22
N ARG A 143 -5.73 24.12 59.98
CA ARG A 143 -6.03 23.51 58.66
C ARG A 143 -6.39 24.56 57.60
N LYS A 144 -7.17 25.58 57.97
CA LYS A 144 -7.59 26.66 57.06
C LYS A 144 -6.41 27.60 56.74
N ILE A 145 -6.10 27.73 55.45
CA ILE A 145 -5.10 28.69 54.94
C ILE A 145 -5.70 30.08 54.70
N LEU A 146 -4.84 31.09 54.71
CA LEU A 146 -5.16 32.42 54.21
C LEU A 146 -4.77 32.54 52.73
N ARG A 147 -5.62 33.20 51.96
CA ARG A 147 -5.45 33.49 50.53
C ARG A 147 -4.85 34.90 50.35
N GLU A 148 -4.64 35.36 49.12
CA GLU A 148 -4.16 36.73 48.90
C GLU A 148 -5.10 37.80 49.47
N GLY A 149 -4.52 38.84 50.09
CA GLY A 149 -5.29 39.91 50.74
C GLY A 149 -4.57 40.55 51.94
N THR A 150 -5.23 41.54 52.55
CA THR A 150 -4.75 42.20 53.77
C THR A 150 -5.73 41.96 54.92
N TYR A 151 -5.24 41.37 56.01
CA TYR A 151 -6.03 40.89 57.14
C TYR A 151 -5.67 41.61 58.44
N ALA A 152 -6.68 41.98 59.23
CA ALA A 152 -6.52 42.61 60.54
C ALA A 152 -6.54 41.55 61.65
N ILE A 153 -5.48 40.72 61.71
CA ILE A 153 -5.36 39.57 62.63
C ILE A 153 -4.63 39.99 63.92
N ASN A 154 -5.05 39.44 65.05
CA ASN A 154 -4.40 39.67 66.34
C ASN A 154 -3.11 38.86 66.46
N LEU A 155 -1.96 39.50 66.21
CA LEU A 155 -0.64 38.83 66.23
C LEU A 155 -0.13 38.40 67.63
N ALA A 156 -0.88 38.67 68.70
CA ALA A 156 -0.61 38.08 70.01
C ALA A 156 -1.22 36.68 70.12
N GLN A 157 -2.43 36.47 69.56
CA GLN A 157 -3.10 35.17 69.51
C GLN A 157 -2.60 34.29 68.36
N PHE A 158 -2.57 34.85 67.15
CA PHE A 158 -2.26 34.11 65.94
C PHE A 158 -0.89 34.51 65.40
N ILE A 159 -0.14 33.53 64.91
CA ILE A 159 1.09 33.73 64.14
C ILE A 159 0.77 33.41 62.68
N VAL A 160 1.13 34.30 61.75
CA VAL A 160 0.95 34.07 60.31
C VAL A 160 2.31 33.98 59.63
N LEU A 161 2.62 32.83 59.03
CA LEU A 161 3.82 32.65 58.22
C LEU A 161 3.48 32.90 56.75
N THR A 162 4.30 33.70 56.06
CA THR A 162 4.24 33.95 54.61
C THR A 162 5.64 33.86 54.00
N ALA A 163 5.74 33.72 52.67
CA ALA A 163 7.03 33.65 51.97
C ALA A 163 7.95 34.87 52.22
N GLN A 164 7.38 36.02 52.56
CA GLN A 164 8.12 37.27 52.75
C GLN A 164 8.47 37.56 54.22
N SER A 165 7.60 37.19 55.17
CA SER A 165 7.83 37.48 56.59
C SER A 165 6.92 36.68 57.53
N ASN A 166 7.41 36.45 58.74
CA ASN A 166 6.63 35.85 59.82
C ASN A 166 5.96 36.97 60.67
N TYR A 167 4.64 37.03 60.65
CA TYR A 167 3.84 38.00 61.40
C TYR A 167 3.50 37.45 62.80
N ALA A 168 4.16 37.98 63.84
CA ALA A 168 3.94 37.63 65.24
C ALA A 168 4.25 38.79 66.19
N VAL A 169 3.58 38.86 67.34
CA VAL A 169 4.13 39.55 68.53
C VAL A 169 5.20 38.66 69.15
N ASN A 170 6.42 39.17 69.28
CA ASN A 170 7.55 38.41 69.82
C ASN A 170 7.46 38.33 71.35
N LEU A 171 7.25 37.12 71.90
CA LEU A 171 7.19 36.90 73.35
C LEU A 171 8.51 36.37 73.90
N ASN A 172 9.20 35.48 73.16
CA ASN A 172 10.48 34.91 73.55
C ASN A 172 11.38 34.63 72.33
N ALA A 173 12.70 34.76 72.50
CA ALA A 173 13.69 34.53 71.44
C ALA A 173 13.82 33.04 71.03
N SER A 174 13.42 32.10 71.88
CA SER A 174 13.32 30.67 71.52
C SER A 174 12.14 30.40 70.58
N GLU A 175 10.99 31.03 70.85
CA GLU A 175 9.78 30.93 70.04
C GLU A 175 10.01 31.47 68.61
N GLN A 176 10.70 32.60 68.48
CA GLN A 176 11.08 33.16 67.17
C GLN A 176 11.88 32.18 66.30
N ARG A 177 12.76 31.37 66.90
CA ARG A 177 13.55 30.37 66.15
C ARG A 177 12.67 29.25 65.65
N LEU A 178 11.83 28.67 66.52
CA LEU A 178 10.90 27.61 66.14
C LEU A 178 10.03 28.02 64.93
N PHE A 179 9.49 29.24 64.91
CA PHE A 179 8.70 29.70 63.76
C PHE A 179 9.53 30.13 62.54
N ALA A 180 10.81 30.46 62.70
CA ALA A 180 11.73 30.58 61.56
C ALA A 180 12.02 29.21 60.94
N ASP A 181 12.37 28.21 61.76
CA ASP A 181 12.67 26.83 61.36
C ASP A 181 11.45 26.15 60.70
N MET A 182 10.23 26.41 61.20
CA MET A 182 8.99 25.96 60.55
C MET A 182 8.73 26.70 59.24
N SER A 183 9.07 27.99 59.13
CA SER A 183 8.90 28.75 57.89
C SER A 183 9.86 28.26 56.80
N THR A 184 11.12 27.92 57.13
CA THR A 184 12.04 27.29 56.17
C THR A 184 11.58 25.91 55.76
N LEU A 185 11.10 25.06 56.68
CA LEU A 185 10.56 23.73 56.34
C LEU A 185 9.31 23.78 55.43
N ILE A 186 8.56 24.89 55.45
CA ILE A 186 7.48 25.16 54.50
C ILE A 186 8.05 25.66 53.17
N ALA A 187 9.02 26.58 53.19
CA ALA A 187 9.70 27.09 51.99
C ALA A 187 10.38 25.97 51.17
N ASP A 188 11.13 25.07 51.83
CA ASP A 188 11.85 23.93 51.21
C ASP A 188 10.93 22.96 50.45
N ARG A 189 9.61 23.01 50.72
CA ARG A 189 8.58 22.20 50.06
C ARG A 189 7.83 22.97 48.95
N ASN A 190 8.26 24.19 48.62
CA ASN A 190 7.50 25.19 47.87
C ASN A 190 6.11 25.41 48.49
N GLY A 191 6.07 25.58 49.81
CA GLY A 191 4.84 25.52 50.60
C GLY A 191 3.97 26.79 50.57
N PHE A 192 4.56 27.94 50.27
CA PHE A 192 3.87 29.24 50.26
C PHE A 192 3.23 29.60 48.92
N GLU A 193 3.37 28.75 47.90
CA GLU A 193 2.84 28.94 46.55
C GLU A 193 1.79 27.83 46.25
N PRO A 194 0.76 28.11 45.42
CA PRO A 194 -0.18 27.10 44.99
C PRO A 194 0.50 26.03 44.14
N VAL A 195 -0.05 24.81 44.18
CA VAL A 195 0.37 23.76 43.25
C VAL A 195 -0.27 24.07 41.90
N VAL A 196 0.53 24.54 40.96
CA VAL A 196 0.12 24.78 39.56
C VAL A 196 0.62 23.61 38.71
N ILE A 197 -0.30 22.96 38.01
CA ILE A 197 -0.02 21.88 37.05
C ILE A 197 -0.35 22.44 35.67
N HIS A 198 0.65 22.58 34.81
CA HIS A 198 0.49 23.11 33.45
C HIS A 198 0.19 21.98 32.46
N ASP A 199 -0.85 22.17 31.64
CA ASP A 199 -1.23 21.23 30.57
C ASP A 199 -0.07 20.93 29.59
N ALA A 200 0.80 21.92 29.35
CA ALA A 200 1.98 21.80 28.51
C ALA A 200 3.08 20.86 29.05
N GLU A 201 3.01 20.46 30.33
CA GLU A 201 4.01 19.60 30.98
C GLU A 201 3.53 18.13 31.08
N ASP A 202 2.27 17.84 30.71
CA ASP A 202 1.67 16.50 30.80
C ASP A 202 1.79 15.83 32.20
N LEU A 203 1.79 16.63 33.28
CA LEU A 203 1.93 16.15 34.65
C LEU A 203 0.58 15.89 35.36
N ILE A 204 0.62 15.07 36.40
CA ILE A 204 -0.45 14.88 37.40
C ILE A 204 0.12 15.03 38.81
N GLY A 205 -0.71 15.53 39.73
CA GLY A 205 -0.35 15.65 41.14
C GLY A 205 -0.88 14.48 41.96
N ILE A 206 -0.01 13.59 42.43
CA ILE A 206 -0.38 12.54 43.38
C ILE A 206 -0.33 13.12 44.79
N VAL A 207 -1.46 13.06 45.51
CA VAL A 207 -1.63 13.70 46.82
C VAL A 207 -1.34 12.70 47.95
N THR A 208 -0.59 13.14 48.96
CA THR A 208 -0.39 12.45 50.23
C THR A 208 -0.88 13.34 51.37
N ILE A 209 -1.84 12.86 52.16
CA ILE A 209 -2.43 13.56 53.30
C ILE A 209 -1.75 13.11 54.60
N HIS A 210 -1.44 14.05 55.50
CA HIS A 210 -0.69 13.77 56.74
C HIS A 210 -1.58 13.72 58.01
N ASP A 211 -2.72 14.41 58.00
CA ASP A 211 -3.65 14.50 59.14
C ASP A 211 -4.96 13.71 58.87
N GLY A 212 -5.57 13.16 59.92
CA GLY A 212 -6.80 12.36 59.81
C GLY A 212 -6.66 10.90 60.26
N PRO A 213 -7.72 10.08 60.12
CA PRO A 213 -7.72 8.67 60.53
C PRO A 213 -6.70 7.86 59.71
N ALA A 214 -6.09 6.86 60.37
CA ALA A 214 -5.22 5.90 59.69
C ALA A 214 -6.00 5.03 58.70
N LEU A 215 -5.36 4.70 57.57
CA LEU A 215 -5.90 3.79 56.56
C LEU A 215 -6.20 2.39 57.16
N PRO A 216 -7.25 1.68 56.71
CA PRO A 216 -7.53 0.31 57.15
C PRO A 216 -6.39 -0.67 56.83
N ASP A 217 -6.28 -1.73 57.64
CA ASP A 217 -5.26 -2.77 57.43
C ASP A 217 -5.46 -3.51 56.09
N GLY A 218 -4.35 -3.83 55.42
CA GLY A 218 -4.32 -4.44 54.09
C GLY A 218 -4.52 -3.50 52.89
N GLU A 219 -4.88 -2.23 53.10
CA GLU A 219 -4.88 -1.18 52.07
C GLU A 219 -3.56 -0.37 52.08
N ILE A 220 -3.21 0.24 50.94
CA ILE A 220 -1.95 1.00 50.74
C ILE A 220 -2.22 2.46 50.34
N ILE A 221 -3.38 2.74 49.74
CA ILE A 221 -3.79 4.05 49.24
C ILE A 221 -5.24 4.27 49.65
N ALA A 222 -5.55 5.48 50.10
CA ALA A 222 -6.89 5.90 50.52
C ALA A 222 -7.85 5.98 49.34
N PRO A 223 -9.09 5.46 49.46
CA PRO A 223 -10.10 5.56 48.42
C PRO A 223 -10.56 7.01 48.22
N THR A 224 -11.02 7.33 47.01
CA THR A 224 -11.63 8.62 46.68
C THR A 224 -12.91 8.84 47.48
N VAL A 225 -13.02 9.99 48.17
CA VAL A 225 -14.20 10.42 48.95
C VAL A 225 -14.84 11.65 48.30
N ALA A 226 -16.14 11.87 48.54
CA ALA A 226 -16.94 13.09 48.23
C ALA A 226 -16.60 13.90 46.95
N ASN A 227 -16.15 13.24 45.86
CA ASN A 227 -15.70 13.91 44.63
C ASN A 227 -16.84 14.44 43.73
N ASN A 228 -18.10 14.24 44.12
CA ASN A 228 -19.26 14.74 43.39
C ASN A 228 -19.59 16.18 43.82
N PRO A 229 -19.67 17.17 42.91
CA PRO A 229 -20.00 18.57 43.26
C PRO A 229 -21.41 18.82 43.85
N LYS A 230 -22.22 17.76 44.03
CA LYS A 230 -23.53 17.78 44.69
C LYS A 230 -23.48 17.25 46.14
N ASP A 231 -22.34 16.74 46.57
CA ASP A 231 -22.11 16.25 47.94
C ASP A 231 -21.90 17.45 48.88
N PRO A 232 -22.62 17.54 50.03
CA PRO A 232 -22.35 18.56 51.04
C PRO A 232 -20.89 18.62 51.51
N ASN A 233 -20.18 17.49 51.47
CA ASN A 233 -18.76 17.37 51.83
C ASN A 233 -17.81 17.50 50.63
N PHE A 234 -18.25 18.07 49.50
CA PHE A 234 -17.37 18.30 48.34
C PHE A 234 -16.19 19.21 48.69
N HIS A 235 -14.99 18.61 48.76
CA HIS A 235 -13.76 19.21 49.27
C HIS A 235 -12.85 19.84 48.20
N ASN A 236 -13.39 20.01 46.97
CA ASN A 236 -12.79 20.72 45.85
C ASN A 236 -11.30 20.40 45.61
N ASN A 237 -11.00 19.11 45.35
CA ASN A 237 -9.63 18.61 45.16
C ASN A 237 -8.69 18.94 46.33
N PHE A 238 -9.14 18.60 47.55
CA PHE A 238 -8.40 18.74 48.82
C PHE A 238 -8.12 20.18 49.29
N GLN A 239 -8.71 21.20 48.65
CA GLN A 239 -8.56 22.61 49.06
C GLN A 239 -9.36 22.95 50.33
N ASP A 240 -10.39 22.17 50.67
CA ASP A 240 -11.13 22.26 51.94
C ASP A 240 -10.83 21.03 52.85
N PRO A 241 -9.80 21.07 53.73
CA PRO A 241 -9.42 19.92 54.57
C PRO A 241 -10.54 19.39 55.47
N GLU A 242 -11.35 20.27 56.07
CA GLU A 242 -12.43 19.84 56.97
C GLU A 242 -13.50 19.03 56.24
N LYS A 243 -13.87 19.43 55.01
CA LYS A 243 -14.84 18.69 54.21
C LYS A 243 -14.31 17.31 53.80
N PHE A 244 -13.03 17.21 53.46
CA PHE A 244 -12.39 15.93 53.15
C PHE A 244 -12.39 14.98 54.36
N LEU A 245 -12.09 15.49 55.56
CA LEU A 245 -12.13 14.68 56.78
C LEU A 245 -13.56 14.31 57.18
N ASN A 246 -14.53 15.23 57.04
CA ASN A 246 -15.96 14.95 57.25
C ASN A 246 -16.55 13.98 56.21
N ALA A 247 -15.95 13.87 55.02
CA ALA A 247 -16.25 12.84 54.03
C ALA A 247 -15.67 11.45 54.36
N GLY A 248 -14.95 11.30 55.48
CA GLY A 248 -14.29 10.06 55.86
C GLY A 248 -12.92 9.83 55.20
N GLY A 249 -12.26 10.89 54.73
CA GLY A 249 -10.94 10.81 54.12
C GLY A 249 -9.85 10.33 55.08
N TYR A 250 -9.00 9.40 54.62
CA TYR A 250 -7.90 8.82 55.39
C TYR A 250 -6.57 9.52 55.12
N ARG A 251 -5.67 9.53 56.11
CA ARG A 251 -4.26 9.94 55.90
C ARG A 251 -3.50 8.89 55.09
N GLY A 252 -2.49 9.34 54.34
CA GLY A 252 -1.72 8.52 53.40
C GLY A 252 -1.82 9.02 51.96
N ARG A 253 -1.26 8.26 51.02
CA ARG A 253 -1.41 8.49 49.57
C ARG A 253 -2.87 8.31 49.17
N GLN A 254 -3.37 9.18 48.30
CA GLN A 254 -4.77 9.20 47.84
C GLN A 254 -4.92 8.58 46.46
N LEU A 255 -6.03 7.90 46.19
CA LEU A 255 -6.32 7.34 44.86
C LEU A 255 -6.62 8.44 43.84
N GLN A 256 -7.32 9.50 44.27
CA GLN A 256 -7.60 10.70 43.47
C GLN A 256 -6.31 11.49 43.21
N VAL A 257 -6.06 11.76 41.92
CA VAL A 257 -4.97 12.63 41.44
C VAL A 257 -5.50 14.02 41.12
N LEU A 258 -4.61 15.00 41.15
CA LEU A 258 -4.85 16.35 40.63
C LEU A 258 -4.56 16.35 39.13
N ALA A 259 -5.50 16.91 38.36
CA ALA A 259 -5.36 17.20 36.94
C ALA A 259 -4.76 18.61 36.74
N ASP A 260 -4.80 19.11 35.52
CA ASP A 260 -4.27 20.43 35.15
C ASP A 260 -5.05 21.57 35.82
N GLY A 261 -4.34 22.55 36.39
CA GLY A 261 -4.96 23.66 37.14
C GLY A 261 -4.11 24.18 38.31
N SER A 262 -4.66 25.16 39.04
CA SER A 262 -4.02 25.78 40.20
C SER A 262 -4.77 25.45 41.49
N TYR A 263 -4.08 24.80 42.44
CA TYR A 263 -4.68 24.29 43.68
C TYR A 263 -4.06 24.96 44.92
N PHE A 264 -4.90 25.62 45.72
CA PHE A 264 -4.50 26.28 46.96
C PHE A 264 -4.56 25.28 48.12
N LEU A 265 -3.54 24.44 48.21
CA LEU A 265 -3.44 23.36 49.20
C LEU A 265 -2.64 23.81 50.42
N ASN A 266 -3.10 23.43 51.61
CA ASN A 266 -2.30 23.51 52.83
C ASN A 266 -1.17 22.46 52.73
N ARG A 267 0.08 22.90 52.53
CA ARG A 267 1.24 22.01 52.29
C ARG A 267 1.81 21.34 53.56
N ILE A 268 1.23 21.62 54.72
CA ILE A 268 1.43 20.86 55.97
C ILE A 268 0.41 19.71 56.03
N PHE A 269 -0.84 19.94 55.60
CA PHE A 269 -1.89 18.92 55.50
C PHE A 269 -1.67 17.94 54.34
N ALA A 270 -1.29 18.45 53.17
CA ALA A 270 -1.22 17.71 51.92
C ALA A 270 0.09 17.99 51.14
N THR A 271 0.89 16.96 50.88
CA THR A 271 2.05 17.05 49.97
C THR A 271 1.69 16.45 48.62
N VAL A 272 2.02 17.17 47.54
CA VAL A 272 1.82 16.70 46.16
C VAL A 272 3.15 16.27 45.57
N GLU A 273 3.15 15.15 44.87
CA GLU A 273 4.26 14.58 44.10
C GLU A 273 3.85 14.62 42.63
N LEU A 274 4.64 15.26 41.76
CA LEU A 274 4.33 15.40 40.34
C LEU A 274 4.87 14.19 39.55
N VAL A 275 4.02 13.59 38.73
CA VAL A 275 4.30 12.40 37.91
C VAL A 275 3.73 12.60 36.51
N GLU A 276 4.33 12.00 35.48
CA GLU A 276 3.86 12.09 34.09
C GLU A 276 2.53 11.34 33.86
N LYS A 277 1.64 11.90 33.03
CA LYS A 277 0.40 11.25 32.54
C LYS A 277 0.77 10.01 31.74
N THR A 278 0.07 8.89 31.96
CA THR A 278 0.30 7.70 31.13
C THR A 278 -0.33 7.88 29.75
N ILE A 279 0.48 7.76 28.70
CA ILE A 279 0.04 7.81 27.31
C ILE A 279 -0.07 6.38 26.77
N ILE A 280 -1.17 6.08 26.08
CA ILE A 280 -1.42 4.80 25.40
C ILE A 280 -1.55 5.09 23.92
N ASP A 281 -0.60 4.59 23.12
CA ASP A 281 -0.50 4.87 21.69
C ASP A 281 -1.58 4.15 20.87
N VAL A 282 -1.92 4.74 19.72
CA VAL A 282 -2.86 4.15 18.76
C VAL A 282 -2.30 2.82 18.22
N GLY A 283 -3.09 1.76 18.30
CA GLY A 283 -2.64 0.39 18.02
C GLY A 283 -2.15 -0.37 19.27
N THR A 284 -2.29 0.21 20.46
CA THR A 284 -2.07 -0.45 21.76
C THR A 284 -3.26 -0.24 22.70
N VAL A 285 -3.34 -1.03 23.77
CA VAL A 285 -4.27 -0.80 24.90
C VAL A 285 -3.56 -1.01 26.23
N GLY A 286 -3.95 -0.24 27.24
CA GLY A 286 -3.39 -0.35 28.59
C GLY A 286 -4.21 -1.27 29.47
N VAL A 287 -3.70 -2.46 29.78
CA VAL A 287 -4.30 -3.34 30.79
C VAL A 287 -3.88 -2.86 32.17
N VAL A 288 -4.85 -2.54 33.02
CA VAL A 288 -4.59 -2.05 34.39
C VAL A 288 -4.50 -3.22 35.37
N VAL A 289 -3.39 -3.28 36.10
CA VAL A 289 -3.18 -4.17 37.25
C VAL A 289 -3.27 -3.33 38.51
N SER A 290 -4.44 -3.31 39.16
CA SER A 290 -4.66 -2.52 40.38
C SER A 290 -4.20 -3.27 41.63
N TYR A 291 -3.40 -2.59 42.46
CA TYR A 291 -3.00 -3.07 43.79
C TYR A 291 -4.01 -2.65 44.88
N THR A 292 -4.97 -1.80 44.54
CA THR A 292 -5.83 -1.05 45.48
C THR A 292 -7.31 -1.23 45.17
N GLY A 293 -8.17 -0.86 46.12
CA GLY A 293 -9.62 -1.07 46.04
C GLY A 293 -10.08 -2.36 46.70
N ARG A 294 -11.41 -2.54 46.77
CA ARG A 294 -12.04 -3.70 47.41
C ARG A 294 -11.68 -4.99 46.68
N ARG A 295 -11.61 -6.11 47.41
CA ARG A 295 -11.65 -7.46 46.82
C ARG A 295 -13.02 -7.67 46.19
N SER A 296 -13.09 -7.76 44.87
CA SER A 296 -14.31 -8.15 44.15
C SER A 296 -14.46 -9.67 44.10
N ALA A 297 -15.59 -10.15 43.58
CA ALA A 297 -15.67 -11.50 43.06
C ALA A 297 -14.90 -11.60 41.73
N ASP A 298 -14.24 -12.74 41.49
CA ASP A 298 -13.54 -13.01 40.23
C ASP A 298 -14.55 -13.30 39.10
N ILE A 299 -14.39 -12.59 37.99
CA ILE A 299 -15.28 -12.64 36.82
C ILE A 299 -14.81 -13.73 35.83
N SER A 300 -13.58 -14.23 35.93
CA SER A 300 -13.04 -15.27 35.02
C SER A 300 -13.77 -16.62 35.07
N GLY A 301 -14.54 -16.87 36.14
CA GLY A 301 -15.37 -18.06 36.29
C GLY A 301 -14.59 -19.31 36.75
N SER A 302 -15.33 -20.29 37.30
CA SER A 302 -14.77 -21.43 38.04
C SER A 302 -13.85 -22.38 37.26
N SER A 303 -13.83 -22.28 35.93
CA SER A 303 -12.90 -22.99 35.04
C SER A 303 -11.47 -22.44 35.09
N TYR A 304 -11.26 -21.26 35.65
CA TYR A 304 -9.99 -20.54 35.65
C TYR A 304 -9.45 -20.33 37.07
N ARG A 305 -8.11 -20.24 37.21
CA ARG A 305 -7.41 -20.17 38.50
C ARG A 305 -6.11 -19.35 38.49
N HIS A 306 -5.86 -18.56 37.44
CA HIS A 306 -4.61 -17.81 37.27
C HIS A 306 -4.92 -16.30 37.36
N GLY A 307 -4.66 -15.69 38.51
CA GLY A 307 -5.01 -14.30 38.80
C GLY A 307 -6.53 -14.05 38.98
N GLU A 308 -6.89 -12.90 39.53
CA GLU A 308 -8.27 -12.45 39.72
C GLU A 308 -8.61 -11.38 38.65
N LEU A 309 -9.67 -11.59 37.86
CA LEU A 309 -10.20 -10.59 36.91
C LEU A 309 -11.38 -9.87 37.54
N VAL A 310 -11.31 -8.55 37.61
CA VAL A 310 -12.22 -7.73 38.44
C VAL A 310 -12.76 -6.53 37.68
N GLU A 311 -13.85 -5.95 38.19
CA GLU A 311 -14.39 -4.69 37.69
C GLU A 311 -13.43 -3.51 37.92
N THR A 312 -13.62 -2.42 37.18
CA THR A 312 -12.78 -1.23 37.29
C THR A 312 -12.86 -0.61 38.70
N GLY A 313 -11.71 -0.26 39.28
CA GLY A 313 -11.60 0.25 40.64
C GLY A 313 -11.55 -0.81 41.75
N ALA A 314 -11.65 -2.11 41.42
CA ALA A 314 -11.31 -3.19 42.33
C ALA A 314 -9.82 -3.57 42.24
N ARG A 315 -9.34 -4.33 43.22
CA ARG A 315 -7.98 -4.89 43.27
C ARG A 315 -7.90 -6.16 42.43
N GLY A 316 -6.94 -6.24 41.50
CA GLY A 316 -6.83 -7.32 40.51
C GLY A 316 -6.49 -6.79 39.12
N VAL A 317 -6.65 -7.63 38.09
CA VAL A 317 -6.56 -7.19 36.68
C VAL A 317 -7.93 -6.71 36.23
N TRP A 318 -8.04 -5.51 35.66
CA TRP A 318 -9.34 -4.98 35.23
C TRP A 318 -9.86 -5.67 33.98
N SER A 319 -11.14 -6.07 34.01
CA SER A 319 -11.84 -6.73 32.89
C SER A 319 -11.96 -5.90 31.62
N THR A 320 -11.78 -4.58 31.72
CA THR A 320 -11.87 -3.63 30.62
C THR A 320 -10.56 -2.83 30.56
N PRO A 321 -9.81 -2.88 29.45
CA PRO A 321 -8.56 -2.13 29.31
C PRO A 321 -8.84 -0.64 29.01
N LEU A 322 -7.82 0.17 29.19
CA LEU A 322 -7.79 1.55 28.72
C LEU A 322 -7.50 1.57 27.20
N LEU A 323 -8.37 2.27 26.45
CA LEU A 323 -8.22 2.51 25.01
C LEU A 323 -7.10 3.55 24.74
N PRO A 324 -6.61 3.71 23.49
CA PRO A 324 -5.64 4.76 23.16
C PRO A 324 -6.06 6.15 23.66
N GLY A 325 -5.11 6.89 24.25
CA GLY A 325 -5.36 8.19 24.87
C GLY A 325 -4.37 8.56 25.98
N LYS A 326 -4.55 9.75 26.56
CA LYS A 326 -3.81 10.22 27.75
C LYS A 326 -4.64 9.96 29.02
N TYR A 327 -4.03 9.41 30.05
CA TYR A 327 -4.70 9.06 31.30
C TYR A 327 -3.98 9.63 32.53
N ALA A 328 -4.75 10.33 33.36
CA ALA A 328 -4.35 10.76 34.70
C ALA A 328 -4.46 9.57 35.69
N PHE A 329 -3.57 8.60 35.56
CA PHE A 329 -3.58 7.38 36.38
C PHE A 329 -2.52 7.42 37.49
N ASN A 330 -2.89 6.97 38.69
CA ASN A 330 -1.99 6.93 39.84
C ASN A 330 -1.04 5.71 39.76
N THR A 331 0.22 5.96 39.42
CA THR A 331 1.28 4.94 39.26
C THR A 331 1.64 4.19 40.54
N PHE A 332 1.20 4.64 41.72
CA PHE A 332 1.33 3.89 42.97
C PHE A 332 0.11 3.01 43.27
N ALA A 333 -1.05 3.27 42.63
CA ALA A 333 -2.29 2.50 42.84
C ALA A 333 -2.36 1.22 42.00
N GLY A 334 -1.59 1.15 40.92
CA GLY A 334 -1.50 0.02 40.01
C GLY A 334 -0.41 0.22 38.96
N ASN A 335 -0.27 -0.74 38.05
CA ASN A 335 0.57 -0.62 36.86
C ASN A 335 -0.29 -0.69 35.59
N ILE A 336 0.11 0.00 34.52
CA ILE A 336 -0.51 -0.09 33.19
C ILE A 336 0.44 -0.86 32.28
N ILE A 337 -0.01 -2.02 31.81
CA ILE A 337 0.75 -2.88 30.90
C ILE A 337 0.24 -2.66 29.48
N ILE A 338 1.11 -2.12 28.63
CA ILE A 338 0.78 -1.75 27.25
C ILE A 338 0.80 -3.02 26.39
N VAL A 339 -0.33 -3.34 25.77
CA VAL A 339 -0.55 -4.51 24.90
C VAL A 339 -0.76 -4.03 23.46
N PRO A 340 0.05 -4.47 22.47
CA PRO A 340 -0.21 -4.16 21.07
C PRO A 340 -1.46 -4.89 20.58
N THR A 341 -2.36 -4.14 19.95
CA THR A 341 -3.57 -4.64 19.28
C THR A 341 -3.44 -4.58 17.75
N THR A 342 -2.30 -4.14 17.24
CA THR A 342 -1.88 -4.37 15.85
C THR A 342 -1.52 -5.84 15.60
N ASN A 343 -1.37 -6.21 14.32
CA ASN A 343 -0.71 -7.46 13.96
C ASN A 343 0.80 -7.32 14.25
N PHE A 344 1.35 -8.16 15.12
CA PHE A 344 2.80 -8.22 15.35
C PHE A 344 3.39 -9.56 14.88
N VAL A 345 4.64 -9.51 14.44
CA VAL A 345 5.35 -10.67 13.91
C VAL A 345 6.38 -11.14 14.93
N LEU A 346 6.26 -12.40 15.36
CA LEU A 346 7.24 -13.07 16.20
C LEU A 346 8.21 -13.87 15.32
N LYS A 347 9.51 -13.58 15.38
CA LYS A 347 10.54 -14.25 14.58
C LYS A 347 11.37 -15.22 15.43
N TRP A 348 11.45 -16.48 15.02
CA TRP A 348 12.39 -17.45 15.58
C TRP A 348 13.73 -17.37 14.84
N THR A 349 14.44 -16.25 15.00
CA THR A 349 15.72 -15.95 14.34
C THR A 349 16.65 -15.11 15.22
N LYS A 350 17.89 -15.56 15.46
CA LYS A 350 18.84 -14.94 16.40
C LYS A 350 19.35 -13.53 16.04
N GLU A 351 19.05 -13.03 14.84
CA GLU A 351 19.69 -11.83 14.27
C GLU A 351 18.68 -10.76 13.83
N GLN A 352 17.38 -10.95 14.06
CA GLN A 352 16.34 -9.99 13.71
C GLN A 352 15.24 -9.93 14.77
N PHE A 353 15.00 -8.73 15.29
CA PHE A 353 13.93 -8.42 16.23
C PHE A 353 12.80 -7.64 15.53
N GLY A 354 11.57 -7.82 15.98
CA GLY A 354 10.42 -6.99 15.62
C GLY A 354 10.38 -5.66 16.37
N GLU A 355 9.54 -4.73 15.92
CA GLU A 355 9.43 -3.38 16.49
C GLU A 355 9.16 -3.38 18.01
N HIS A 356 8.34 -4.32 18.49
CA HIS A 356 7.98 -4.46 19.90
C HIS A 356 9.02 -5.23 20.75
N ARG A 357 10.09 -5.79 20.16
CA ARG A 357 11.12 -6.61 20.84
C ARG A 357 10.54 -7.70 21.77
N LEU A 358 9.45 -8.34 21.34
CA LEU A 358 8.86 -9.49 22.03
C LEU A 358 9.57 -10.80 21.66
N ASP A 359 10.37 -10.77 20.59
CA ASP A 359 11.13 -11.88 20.00
C ASP A 359 12.62 -11.88 20.38
N GLU A 360 13.04 -11.00 21.29
CA GLU A 360 14.43 -10.78 21.71
C GLU A 360 15.17 -12.05 22.21
N ASN A 361 14.43 -12.97 22.84
CA ASN A 361 14.96 -14.25 23.35
C ASN A 361 14.60 -15.47 22.47
N LEU A 362 13.96 -15.28 21.31
CA LEU A 362 13.59 -16.39 20.41
C LEU A 362 14.80 -16.88 19.60
N SER A 363 14.85 -18.19 19.33
CA SER A 363 15.96 -18.82 18.62
C SER A 363 15.47 -19.76 17.51
N GLU A 364 16.30 -19.99 16.49
CA GLU A 364 15.93 -20.86 15.37
C GLU A 364 15.64 -22.29 15.83
N VAL A 365 14.53 -22.86 15.37
CA VAL A 365 14.11 -24.20 15.79
C VAL A 365 14.98 -25.24 15.08
N SER A 366 15.89 -25.85 15.82
CA SER A 366 16.56 -27.09 15.39
C SER A 366 15.54 -28.23 15.30
N LEU A 367 15.49 -28.88 14.14
CA LEU A 367 14.61 -29.99 13.83
C LEU A 367 15.41 -31.29 13.71
N ILE A 368 14.72 -32.42 13.74
CA ILE A 368 15.26 -33.73 13.35
C ILE A 368 14.27 -34.31 12.33
N THR A 369 14.73 -34.56 11.11
CA THR A 369 13.88 -35.12 10.05
C THR A 369 13.84 -36.66 10.10
N LYS A 370 12.87 -37.26 9.41
CA LYS A 370 12.71 -38.73 9.27
C LYS A 370 13.94 -39.43 8.67
N ASP A 371 14.68 -38.71 7.83
CA ASP A 371 15.96 -39.10 7.21
C ASP A 371 17.19 -38.68 8.03
N ALA A 372 16.99 -38.31 9.30
CA ALA A 372 18.02 -38.00 10.30
C ALA A 372 18.96 -36.82 9.97
N PHE A 373 18.48 -35.84 9.20
CA PHE A 373 19.13 -34.54 9.08
C PHE A 373 18.68 -33.59 10.19
N GLU A 374 19.56 -32.69 10.59
CA GLU A 374 19.32 -31.67 11.63
C GLU A 374 19.31 -30.25 11.05
N PRO A 375 18.30 -29.85 10.24
CA PRO A 375 18.19 -28.49 9.76
C PRO A 375 17.71 -27.55 10.86
N VAL A 376 18.14 -26.29 10.81
CA VAL A 376 17.52 -25.19 11.55
C VAL A 376 16.45 -24.53 10.68
N LEU A 377 15.26 -24.31 11.24
CA LEU A 377 14.13 -23.73 10.52
C LEU A 377 13.83 -22.32 11.04
N PRO A 378 14.10 -21.26 10.26
CA PRO A 378 13.62 -19.93 10.58
C PRO A 378 12.10 -19.85 10.39
N LEU A 379 11.39 -19.43 11.43
CA LEU A 379 9.94 -19.28 11.45
C LEU A 379 9.56 -17.83 11.72
N SER A 380 8.41 -17.41 11.19
CA SER A 380 7.79 -16.13 11.51
C SER A 380 6.29 -16.30 11.66
N VAL A 381 5.75 -15.90 12.81
CA VAL A 381 4.34 -16.12 13.15
C VAL A 381 3.67 -14.76 13.31
N VAL A 382 2.57 -14.53 12.59
CA VAL A 382 1.81 -13.27 12.61
C VAL A 382 0.62 -13.43 13.54
N VAL A 383 0.61 -12.68 14.64
CA VAL A 383 -0.41 -12.75 15.69
C VAL A 383 -1.01 -11.39 16.00
N HIS A 384 -2.22 -11.42 16.54
CA HIS A 384 -2.98 -10.28 17.01
C HIS A 384 -3.57 -10.60 18.40
N ILE A 385 -3.72 -9.57 19.23
CA ILE A 385 -4.45 -9.63 20.49
C ILE A 385 -5.63 -8.66 20.38
N ASP A 386 -6.84 -9.20 20.34
CA ASP A 386 -8.05 -8.37 20.43
C ASP A 386 -8.08 -7.62 21.77
N TYR A 387 -8.51 -6.37 21.75
CA TYR A 387 -8.48 -5.49 22.91
C TYR A 387 -9.30 -6.03 24.10
N MET A 388 -10.44 -6.69 23.85
CA MET A 388 -11.26 -7.30 24.92
C MET A 388 -10.59 -8.56 25.50
N LYS A 389 -9.66 -9.18 24.77
CA LYS A 389 -8.88 -10.36 25.20
C LYS A 389 -7.57 -9.99 25.92
N ALA A 390 -7.04 -8.79 25.68
CA ALA A 390 -5.79 -8.32 26.28
C ALA A 390 -5.70 -8.50 27.82
N PRO A 391 -6.76 -8.20 28.63
CA PRO A 391 -6.73 -8.46 30.07
C PRO A 391 -6.52 -9.93 30.44
N LEU A 392 -7.12 -10.87 29.70
CA LEU A 392 -7.01 -12.32 29.98
C LEU A 392 -5.58 -12.84 29.75
N VAL A 393 -4.88 -12.29 28.75
CA VAL A 393 -3.47 -12.60 28.46
C VAL A 393 -2.57 -12.13 29.61
N VAL A 394 -2.73 -10.87 30.03
CA VAL A 394 -1.98 -10.27 31.14
C VAL A 394 -2.30 -10.98 32.47
N GLN A 395 -3.56 -11.32 32.73
CA GLN A 395 -3.97 -12.10 33.90
C GLN A 395 -3.30 -13.50 33.94
N ARG A 396 -3.09 -14.16 32.79
CA ARG A 396 -2.46 -15.48 32.71
C ARG A 396 -0.94 -15.46 32.95
N PHE A 397 -0.23 -14.50 32.36
CA PHE A 397 1.24 -14.53 32.26
C PHE A 397 1.95 -13.37 32.96
N GLY A 398 1.22 -12.35 33.40
CA GLY A 398 1.73 -11.07 33.90
C GLY A 398 2.24 -10.13 32.80
N ASP A 399 2.90 -10.68 31.78
CA ASP A 399 3.50 -9.93 30.66
C ASP A 399 3.48 -10.78 29.36
N ILE A 400 3.36 -10.12 28.21
CA ILE A 400 3.41 -10.72 26.88
C ILE A 400 4.79 -11.34 26.62
N LYS A 401 5.89 -10.73 27.10
CA LYS A 401 7.23 -11.34 26.95
C LYS A 401 7.27 -12.75 27.57
N ARG A 402 6.67 -12.92 28.75
CA ARG A 402 6.56 -14.23 29.43
C ARG A 402 5.66 -15.22 28.68
N LEU A 403 4.55 -14.76 28.09
CA LEU A 403 3.74 -15.59 27.19
C LEU A 403 4.58 -16.13 26.03
N VAL A 404 5.34 -15.25 25.36
CA VAL A 404 6.14 -15.62 24.19
C VAL A 404 7.24 -16.62 24.57
N GLU A 405 8.03 -16.30 25.59
CA GLU A 405 9.17 -17.10 26.05
C GLU A 405 8.75 -18.44 26.69
N GLN A 406 7.74 -18.44 27.57
CA GLN A 406 7.43 -19.59 28.41
C GLN A 406 6.37 -20.52 27.81
N THR A 407 5.57 -20.03 26.85
CA THR A 407 4.45 -20.79 26.28
C THR A 407 4.53 -20.89 24.77
N LEU A 408 4.72 -19.79 24.04
CA LEU A 408 4.69 -19.84 22.57
C LEU A 408 5.92 -20.52 21.99
N ASP A 409 7.14 -20.20 22.46
CA ASP A 409 8.34 -20.86 21.95
C ASP A 409 8.33 -22.39 22.16
N PRO A 410 8.12 -22.95 23.38
CA PRO A 410 8.06 -24.39 23.55
C PRO A 410 6.97 -25.05 22.71
N MET A 411 5.81 -24.39 22.52
CA MET A 411 4.66 -24.94 21.79
C MET A 411 4.89 -24.93 20.27
N VAL A 412 5.40 -23.83 19.69
CA VAL A 412 5.77 -23.72 18.28
C VAL A 412 6.94 -24.64 17.96
N SER A 413 7.98 -24.64 18.80
CA SER A 413 9.15 -25.52 18.66
C SER A 413 8.78 -27.00 18.71
N ALA A 414 7.95 -27.43 19.67
CA ALA A 414 7.51 -28.83 19.76
C ALA A 414 6.64 -29.25 18.57
N TYR A 415 5.75 -28.36 18.10
CA TYR A 415 4.89 -28.63 16.95
C TYR A 415 5.69 -28.90 15.68
N PHE A 416 6.64 -28.01 15.34
CA PHE A 416 7.45 -28.20 14.13
C PHE A 416 8.43 -29.37 14.24
N LYS A 417 8.97 -29.67 15.43
CA LYS A 417 9.75 -30.90 15.67
C LYS A 417 8.94 -32.16 15.39
N ASN A 418 7.69 -32.22 15.85
CA ASN A 418 6.80 -33.36 15.59
C ASN A 418 6.47 -33.52 14.10
N ILE A 419 6.26 -32.42 13.36
CA ILE A 419 6.08 -32.49 11.90
C ILE A 419 7.34 -33.02 11.22
N ALA A 420 8.51 -32.45 11.55
CA ALA A 420 9.79 -32.83 10.93
C ALA A 420 10.11 -34.32 11.09
N GLN A 421 9.85 -34.90 12.27
CA GLN A 421 10.06 -36.33 12.52
C GLN A 421 9.22 -37.26 11.61
N THR A 422 8.10 -36.77 11.06
CA THR A 422 7.24 -37.55 10.14
C THR A 422 7.62 -37.41 8.66
N LYS A 423 8.45 -36.42 8.30
CA LYS A 423 8.76 -36.01 6.93
C LYS A 423 10.25 -36.12 6.60
N THR A 424 10.56 -36.40 5.33
CA THR A 424 11.95 -36.26 4.84
C THR A 424 12.30 -34.80 4.61
N LEU A 425 13.60 -34.47 4.53
CA LEU A 425 14.05 -33.11 4.22
C LEU A 425 13.54 -32.61 2.85
N ILE A 426 13.33 -33.52 1.89
CA ILE A 426 12.79 -33.20 0.57
C ILE A 426 11.29 -32.85 0.66
N GLU A 427 10.51 -33.66 1.38
CA GLU A 427 9.08 -33.41 1.61
C GLU A 427 8.86 -32.06 2.32
N LEU A 428 9.71 -31.73 3.32
CA LEU A 428 9.67 -30.45 4.04
C LEU A 428 9.85 -29.23 3.12
N LEU A 429 10.60 -29.38 2.03
CA LEU A 429 10.82 -28.35 1.02
C LEU A 429 9.72 -28.31 -0.04
N GLN A 430 9.26 -29.47 -0.53
CA GLN A 430 8.27 -29.58 -1.60
C GLN A 430 6.85 -29.27 -1.12
N GLU A 431 6.45 -29.78 0.06
CA GLU A 431 5.12 -29.60 0.63
C GLU A 431 4.99 -28.29 1.45
N ARG A 432 5.99 -27.39 1.41
CA ARG A 432 6.08 -26.18 2.26
C ARG A 432 4.77 -25.42 2.40
N SER A 433 4.05 -25.19 1.31
CA SER A 433 2.77 -24.45 1.31
C SER A 433 1.62 -25.21 1.99
N GLU A 434 1.60 -26.54 1.88
CA GLU A 434 0.62 -27.37 2.59
C GLU A 434 0.95 -27.49 4.08
N ILE A 435 2.23 -27.63 4.41
CA ILE A 435 2.72 -27.60 5.80
C ILE A 435 2.38 -26.24 6.44
N GLN A 436 2.62 -25.11 5.75
CA GLN A 436 2.22 -23.77 6.22
C GLN A 436 0.72 -23.68 6.49
N ARG A 437 -0.14 -24.06 5.52
CA ARG A 437 -1.61 -24.05 5.67
C ARG A 437 -2.05 -24.88 6.87
N LYS A 438 -1.63 -26.15 6.93
CA LYS A 438 -2.02 -27.08 7.99
C LYS A 438 -1.52 -26.61 9.37
N SER A 439 -0.30 -26.08 9.43
CA SER A 439 0.26 -25.50 10.66
C SER A 439 -0.56 -24.30 11.11
N GLY A 440 -0.98 -23.42 10.18
CA GLY A 440 -1.84 -22.28 10.48
C GLY A 440 -3.15 -22.70 11.15
N ASP A 441 -3.84 -23.70 10.61
CA ASP A 441 -5.13 -24.13 11.15
C ASP A 441 -5.00 -24.87 12.49
N GLU A 442 -4.08 -25.83 12.62
CA GLU A 442 -3.85 -26.57 13.88
C GLU A 442 -3.20 -25.71 14.98
N MET A 443 -2.45 -24.66 14.63
CA MET A 443 -1.99 -23.68 15.61
C MET A 443 -3.10 -22.70 16.00
N ARG A 444 -4.00 -22.30 15.09
CA ARG A 444 -5.04 -21.28 15.39
C ARG A 444 -5.95 -21.74 16.53
N GLU A 445 -6.30 -23.02 16.59
CA GLU A 445 -7.02 -23.62 17.72
C GLU A 445 -6.24 -23.49 19.04
N LYS A 446 -4.94 -23.79 19.03
CA LYS A 446 -4.06 -23.69 20.20
C LYS A 446 -3.86 -22.25 20.67
N PHE A 447 -3.59 -21.32 19.76
CA PHE A 447 -3.44 -19.89 20.08
C PHE A 447 -4.74 -19.30 20.65
N ASN A 448 -5.91 -19.68 20.12
CA ASN A 448 -7.21 -19.29 20.67
C ASN A 448 -7.39 -19.72 22.14
N SER A 449 -6.85 -20.87 22.55
CA SER A 449 -6.90 -21.31 23.97
C SER A 449 -6.09 -20.42 24.93
N TYR A 450 -5.15 -19.63 24.40
CA TYR A 450 -4.39 -18.59 25.09
C TYR A 450 -4.94 -17.17 24.88
N SER A 451 -6.14 -17.06 24.28
CA SER A 451 -6.80 -15.79 23.94
C SER A 451 -6.05 -14.94 22.90
N LEU A 452 -5.23 -15.59 22.06
CA LEU A 452 -4.47 -14.98 20.97
C LEU A 452 -5.08 -15.33 19.62
N GLU A 453 -5.06 -14.40 18.67
CA GLU A 453 -5.53 -14.65 17.31
C GLU A 453 -4.35 -14.85 16.35
N LEU A 454 -4.30 -16.03 15.74
CA LEU A 454 -3.28 -16.39 14.76
C LEU A 454 -3.76 -16.06 13.34
N GLN A 455 -3.07 -15.12 12.69
CA GLN A 455 -3.31 -14.78 11.29
C GLN A 455 -2.67 -15.83 10.38
N GLU A 456 -1.33 -15.90 10.36
CA GLU A 456 -0.55 -16.73 9.44
C GLU A 456 0.75 -17.27 10.09
N VAL A 457 1.22 -18.42 9.60
CA VAL A 457 2.49 -19.07 10.00
C VAL A 457 3.42 -19.17 8.78
N LEU A 458 4.41 -18.29 8.72
CA LEU A 458 5.39 -18.23 7.64
C LEU A 458 6.62 -19.08 7.97
N ILE A 459 6.75 -20.20 7.27
CA ILE A 459 7.92 -21.09 7.33
C ILE A 459 8.97 -20.62 6.33
N GLY A 460 10.19 -20.31 6.77
CA GLY A 460 11.33 -19.96 5.90
C GLY A 460 11.98 -21.20 5.24
N THR A 461 13.08 -20.99 4.52
CA THR A 461 13.87 -22.10 3.97
C THR A 461 14.71 -22.76 5.08
N PRO A 462 14.65 -24.09 5.28
CA PRO A 462 15.54 -24.79 6.19
C PRO A 462 17.02 -24.54 5.84
N ARG A 463 17.85 -24.28 6.84
CA ARG A 463 19.31 -24.10 6.70
C ARG A 463 20.06 -25.23 7.39
N ALA A 464 21.27 -25.55 6.93
CA ALA A 464 22.16 -26.42 7.70
C ALA A 464 22.63 -25.71 8.97
N ASN A 465 22.76 -26.44 10.07
CA ASN A 465 23.42 -25.91 11.27
C ASN A 465 24.92 -25.67 10.97
N ASN A 466 25.54 -24.73 11.69
CA ASN A 466 26.80 -24.08 11.31
C ASN A 466 27.92 -25.05 10.85
N GLY A 467 28.31 -24.92 9.57
CA GLY A 467 29.52 -25.53 9.01
C GLY A 467 29.33 -26.82 8.19
N GLN A 468 28.11 -27.37 8.09
CA GLN A 468 27.86 -28.60 7.32
C GLN A 468 27.29 -28.35 5.91
N ASN A 469 28.19 -28.17 4.93
CA ASN A 469 27.83 -28.12 3.50
C ASN A 469 27.31 -29.47 2.94
N SER A 470 27.30 -30.53 3.75
CA SER A 470 26.81 -31.87 3.38
C SER A 470 25.36 -31.85 2.91
N ILE A 471 24.48 -31.10 3.58
CA ILE A 471 23.07 -30.97 3.20
C ILE A 471 22.94 -30.33 1.80
N GLU A 472 23.72 -29.27 1.52
CA GLU A 472 23.69 -28.62 0.20
C GLU A 472 24.25 -29.53 -0.90
N GLN A 473 25.34 -30.26 -0.63
CA GLN A 473 25.89 -31.24 -1.56
C GLN A 473 24.91 -32.39 -1.84
N ILE A 474 24.20 -32.88 -0.83
CA ILE A 474 23.18 -33.93 -0.99
C ILE A 474 21.96 -33.40 -1.76
N LEU A 475 21.52 -32.15 -1.50
CA LEU A 475 20.47 -31.49 -2.29
C LEU A 475 20.86 -31.30 -3.77
N ILE A 476 22.14 -31.05 -4.07
CA ILE A 476 22.66 -31.02 -5.44
C ILE A 476 22.59 -32.41 -6.06
N GLN A 477 23.10 -33.45 -5.39
CA GLN A 477 23.07 -34.84 -5.89
C GLN A 477 21.63 -35.36 -6.12
N LEU A 478 20.69 -35.02 -5.23
CA LEU A 478 19.27 -35.34 -5.37
C LEU A 478 18.64 -34.62 -6.57
N ARG A 479 18.97 -33.35 -6.78
CA ARG A 479 18.54 -32.56 -7.95
C ARG A 479 19.10 -33.13 -9.25
N GLU A 480 20.37 -33.52 -9.28
CA GLU A 480 20.99 -34.21 -10.42
C GLU A 480 20.32 -35.55 -10.71
N ARG A 481 19.97 -36.32 -9.68
CA ARG A 481 19.23 -37.58 -9.82
C ARG A 481 17.82 -37.37 -10.40
N GLN A 482 17.10 -36.35 -9.95
CA GLN A 482 15.79 -35.99 -10.50
C GLN A 482 15.89 -35.57 -11.99
N ILE A 483 16.86 -34.69 -12.30
CA ILE A 483 17.16 -34.27 -13.69
C ILE A 483 17.53 -35.48 -14.56
N ALA A 484 18.22 -36.48 -14.02
CA ALA A 484 18.54 -37.72 -14.75
C ALA A 484 17.29 -38.56 -15.06
N VAL A 485 16.32 -38.64 -14.14
CA VAL A 485 15.03 -39.33 -14.38
C VAL A 485 14.22 -38.61 -15.45
N GLU A 486 14.05 -37.29 -15.34
CA GLU A 486 13.32 -36.48 -16.34
C GLU A 486 13.99 -36.52 -17.73
N LYS A 487 15.33 -36.57 -17.78
CA LYS A 487 16.06 -36.82 -19.04
C LYS A 487 15.77 -38.21 -19.62
N VAL A 488 15.70 -39.26 -18.81
CA VAL A 488 15.35 -40.61 -19.29
C VAL A 488 13.93 -40.65 -19.86
N GLU A 489 12.96 -39.95 -19.26
CA GLU A 489 11.61 -39.84 -19.84
C GLU A 489 11.61 -38.99 -21.12
N THR A 490 12.36 -37.89 -21.14
CA THR A 490 12.55 -37.06 -22.34
C THR A 490 13.13 -37.87 -23.51
N TYR A 491 14.16 -38.69 -23.25
CA TYR A 491 14.76 -39.55 -24.29
C TYR A 491 13.80 -40.63 -24.79
N LYS A 492 12.98 -41.25 -23.92
CA LYS A 492 11.93 -42.19 -24.35
C LYS A 492 10.89 -41.53 -25.24
N LEU A 493 10.48 -40.30 -24.93
CA LEU A 493 9.54 -39.53 -25.76
C LEU A 493 10.17 -39.14 -27.11
N GLN A 494 11.45 -38.75 -27.13
CA GLN A 494 12.19 -38.48 -28.36
C GLN A 494 12.37 -39.73 -29.23
N GLU A 495 12.70 -40.89 -28.64
CA GLU A 495 12.79 -42.17 -29.33
C GLU A 495 11.43 -42.56 -29.95
N ALA A 496 10.35 -42.49 -29.17
CA ALA A 496 9.00 -42.77 -29.66
C ALA A 496 8.60 -41.83 -30.82
N ALA A 497 8.90 -40.52 -30.71
CA ALA A 497 8.64 -39.55 -31.78
C ALA A 497 9.45 -39.86 -33.05
N ALA A 498 10.75 -40.16 -32.93
CA ALA A 498 11.61 -40.49 -34.05
C ALA A 498 11.20 -41.79 -34.76
N VAL A 499 10.74 -42.81 -34.01
CA VAL A 499 10.18 -44.03 -34.59
C VAL A 499 8.88 -43.73 -35.37
N GLN A 500 7.99 -42.90 -34.83
CA GLN A 500 6.76 -42.50 -35.55
C GLN A 500 7.09 -41.70 -36.82
N GLU A 501 7.97 -40.69 -36.75
CA GLU A 501 8.42 -39.91 -37.90
C GLU A 501 9.06 -40.79 -38.98
N ARG A 502 9.87 -41.78 -38.59
CA ARG A 502 10.44 -42.78 -39.51
C ARG A 502 9.35 -43.58 -40.22
N THR A 503 8.39 -44.16 -39.48
CA THR A 503 7.32 -44.96 -40.11
C THR A 503 6.40 -44.12 -41.00
N LEU A 504 6.23 -42.83 -40.71
CA LEU A 504 5.51 -41.89 -41.57
C LEU A 504 6.27 -41.67 -42.89
N ARG A 505 7.58 -41.40 -42.84
CA ARG A 505 8.41 -41.27 -44.06
C ARG A 505 8.47 -42.55 -44.88
N GLU A 506 8.61 -43.71 -44.25
CA GLU A 506 8.60 -45.00 -44.95
C GLU A 506 7.28 -45.24 -45.68
N LYS A 507 6.13 -44.91 -45.07
CA LYS A 507 4.81 -44.99 -45.73
C LYS A 507 4.64 -43.96 -46.85
N GLN A 508 5.14 -42.72 -46.68
CA GLN A 508 5.12 -41.70 -47.74
C GLN A 508 5.95 -42.12 -48.96
N ALA A 509 7.17 -42.62 -48.74
CA ALA A 509 8.04 -43.09 -49.82
C ALA A 509 7.43 -44.27 -50.61
N LEU A 510 6.79 -45.22 -49.92
CA LEU A 510 6.06 -46.32 -50.56
C LEU A 510 4.85 -45.82 -51.38
N ALA A 511 4.10 -44.84 -50.86
CA ALA A 511 2.97 -44.24 -51.58
C ALA A 511 3.43 -43.50 -52.86
N GLU A 512 4.54 -42.77 -52.81
CA GLU A 512 5.13 -42.13 -54.00
C GLU A 512 5.59 -43.16 -55.04
N GLN A 513 6.23 -44.25 -54.62
CA GLN A 513 6.66 -45.31 -55.52
C GLN A 513 5.45 -45.98 -56.18
N GLN A 514 4.41 -46.29 -55.41
CA GLN A 514 3.17 -46.86 -55.95
C GLN A 514 2.48 -45.91 -56.94
N ALA A 515 2.43 -44.60 -56.66
CA ALA A 515 1.88 -43.61 -57.57
C ALA A 515 2.65 -43.54 -58.91
N LYS A 516 3.99 -43.63 -58.87
CA LYS A 516 4.85 -43.69 -60.06
C LYS A 516 4.57 -44.97 -60.88
N ILE A 517 4.49 -46.13 -60.23
CA ILE A 517 4.16 -47.41 -60.89
C ILE A 517 2.77 -47.36 -61.54
N THR A 518 1.76 -46.87 -60.83
CA THR A 518 0.38 -46.78 -61.35
C THR A 518 0.29 -45.82 -62.56
N THR A 519 0.98 -44.68 -62.51
CA THR A 519 1.08 -43.76 -63.66
C THR A 519 1.71 -44.43 -64.89
N SER A 520 2.80 -45.19 -64.72
CA SER A 520 3.43 -45.93 -65.82
C SER A 520 2.52 -47.02 -66.41
N ALA A 521 1.79 -47.77 -65.57
CA ALA A 521 0.84 -48.78 -66.05
C ALA A 521 -0.30 -48.14 -66.87
N LEU A 522 -0.91 -47.06 -66.36
CA LEU A 522 -1.96 -46.31 -67.06
C LEU A 522 -1.48 -45.72 -68.39
N THR A 523 -0.22 -45.25 -68.46
CA THR A 523 0.37 -44.72 -69.69
C THR A 523 0.49 -45.80 -70.78
N ILE A 524 0.83 -47.04 -70.41
CA ILE A 524 0.87 -48.18 -71.34
C ILE A 524 -0.53 -48.49 -71.87
N GLU A 525 -1.53 -48.58 -70.98
CA GLU A 525 -2.92 -48.86 -71.36
C GLU A 525 -3.53 -47.79 -72.26
N ILE A 526 -3.25 -46.50 -72.00
CA ILE A 526 -3.63 -45.39 -72.89
C ILE A 526 -3.01 -45.60 -74.28
N SER A 527 -1.72 -45.89 -74.37
CA SER A 527 -1.03 -46.09 -75.66
C SER A 527 -1.58 -47.28 -76.46
N GLU A 528 -1.98 -48.37 -75.79
CA GLU A 528 -2.58 -49.54 -76.44
C GLU A 528 -4.00 -49.23 -76.95
N ASN A 529 -4.78 -48.46 -76.19
CA ASN A 529 -6.12 -48.03 -76.59
C ASN A 529 -6.10 -46.97 -77.70
N GLU A 530 -5.13 -46.05 -77.72
CA GLU A 530 -4.89 -45.16 -78.86
C GLU A 530 -4.52 -45.95 -80.11
N GLY A 531 -3.65 -46.96 -80.00
CA GLY A 531 -3.30 -47.87 -81.10
C GLY A 531 -4.53 -48.60 -81.67
N LYS A 532 -5.39 -49.15 -80.81
CA LYS A 532 -6.66 -49.79 -81.21
C LYS A 532 -7.61 -48.80 -81.89
N ALA A 533 -7.76 -47.60 -81.33
CA ALA A 533 -8.61 -46.54 -81.90
C ALA A 533 -8.12 -46.08 -83.28
N GLN A 534 -6.81 -45.94 -83.46
CA GLN A 534 -6.22 -45.57 -84.75
C GLN A 534 -6.41 -46.67 -85.80
N LEU A 535 -6.25 -47.95 -85.43
CA LEU A 535 -6.50 -49.09 -86.33
C LEU A 535 -7.98 -49.17 -86.76
N ALA A 536 -8.92 -48.87 -85.85
CA ALA A 536 -10.35 -48.76 -86.17
C ALA A 536 -10.65 -47.62 -87.15
N ARG A 537 -10.05 -46.43 -86.97
CA ARG A 537 -10.16 -45.29 -87.90
C ARG A 537 -9.67 -45.65 -89.30
N THR A 538 -8.51 -46.30 -89.41
CA THR A 538 -7.96 -46.75 -90.70
C THR A 538 -8.88 -47.75 -91.40
N ARG A 539 -9.56 -48.64 -90.67
CA ARG A 539 -10.57 -49.55 -91.25
C ARG A 539 -11.78 -48.79 -91.82
N GLN A 540 -12.35 -47.86 -91.08
CA GLN A 540 -13.48 -47.05 -91.58
C GLN A 540 -13.10 -46.21 -92.81
N GLN A 541 -11.88 -45.67 -92.85
CA GLN A 541 -11.35 -44.98 -94.03
C GLN A 541 -11.23 -45.92 -95.25
N ALA A 542 -10.77 -47.16 -95.07
CA ALA A 542 -10.72 -48.14 -96.14
C ALA A 542 -12.12 -48.52 -96.67
N GLU A 543 -13.13 -48.63 -95.80
CA GLU A 543 -14.51 -48.88 -96.20
C GLU A 543 -15.12 -47.70 -96.98
N THR A 544 -14.92 -46.45 -96.52
CA THR A 544 -15.41 -45.28 -97.26
C THR A 544 -14.76 -45.16 -98.64
N ILE A 545 -13.46 -45.45 -98.77
CA ILE A 545 -12.75 -45.48 -100.07
C ILE A 545 -13.35 -46.55 -101.01
N GLN A 546 -13.74 -47.72 -100.51
CA GLN A 546 -14.41 -48.72 -101.36
C GLN A 546 -15.82 -48.28 -101.81
N VAL A 547 -16.55 -47.53 -100.97
CA VAL A 547 -17.87 -47.01 -101.32
C VAL A 547 -17.75 -45.87 -102.35
N THR A 548 -16.81 -44.93 -102.18
CA THR A 548 -16.59 -43.86 -103.17
C THR A 548 -16.09 -44.41 -104.50
N ALA A 549 -15.15 -45.37 -104.50
CA ALA A 549 -14.67 -46.00 -105.73
C ALA A 549 -15.78 -46.73 -106.52
N LYS A 550 -16.75 -47.36 -105.82
CA LYS A 550 -17.94 -47.95 -106.46
C LYS A 550 -18.87 -46.89 -107.05
N ALA A 551 -19.09 -45.77 -106.34
CA ALA A 551 -19.90 -44.66 -106.83
C ALA A 551 -19.27 -43.97 -108.05
N GLU A 552 -17.94 -43.80 -108.08
CA GLU A 552 -17.23 -43.27 -109.23
C GLU A 552 -17.25 -44.22 -110.43
N ALA A 553 -17.09 -45.54 -110.21
CA ALA A 553 -17.25 -46.54 -111.27
C ALA A 553 -18.64 -46.49 -111.91
N GLU A 554 -19.71 -46.30 -111.12
CA GLU A 554 -21.06 -46.17 -111.69
C GLU A 554 -21.30 -44.83 -112.38
N LYS A 555 -20.74 -43.73 -111.85
CA LYS A 555 -20.76 -42.41 -112.50
C LYS A 555 -20.07 -42.45 -113.87
N VAL A 556 -18.93 -43.14 -114.00
CA VAL A 556 -18.23 -43.36 -115.27
C VAL A 556 -19.06 -44.23 -116.22
N ARG A 557 -19.72 -45.29 -115.71
CA ARG A 557 -20.64 -46.14 -116.51
C ARG A 557 -21.80 -45.33 -117.10
N LEU A 558 -22.42 -44.45 -116.31
CA LEU A 558 -23.52 -43.59 -116.77
C LEU A 558 -23.04 -42.48 -117.72
N ALA A 559 -21.87 -41.90 -117.49
CA ALA A 559 -21.26 -40.94 -118.42
C ALA A 559 -20.94 -41.60 -119.78
N GLY A 560 -20.41 -42.83 -119.79
CA GLY A 560 -20.12 -43.59 -121.01
C GLY A 560 -21.36 -43.91 -121.85
N LEU A 561 -22.51 -44.15 -121.20
CA LEU A 561 -23.79 -44.31 -121.91
C LEU A 561 -24.23 -42.98 -122.58
N GLY A 562 -24.14 -41.85 -121.86
CA GLY A 562 -24.45 -40.53 -122.41
C GLY A 562 -23.51 -40.10 -123.55
N GLU A 563 -22.25 -40.52 -123.51
CA GLU A 563 -21.28 -40.32 -124.61
C GLU A 563 -21.67 -41.16 -125.84
N ALA A 564 -22.04 -42.42 -125.65
CA ALA A 564 -22.41 -43.34 -126.73
C ALA A 564 -23.69 -42.89 -127.48
N ASP A 565 -24.71 -42.39 -126.76
CA ASP A 565 -25.91 -41.88 -127.41
C ASP A 565 -25.68 -40.52 -128.10
N ARG A 566 -24.75 -39.67 -127.61
CA ARG A 566 -24.31 -38.48 -128.34
C ARG A 566 -23.59 -38.84 -129.64
N ILE A 567 -22.72 -39.85 -129.60
CA ILE A 567 -22.01 -40.36 -130.79
C ILE A 567 -23.01 -40.93 -131.82
N LYS A 568 -24.03 -41.68 -131.38
CA LYS A 568 -25.12 -42.12 -132.28
C LYS A 568 -25.85 -40.95 -132.93
N ALA A 569 -26.21 -39.91 -132.17
CA ALA A 569 -26.92 -38.75 -132.71
C ALA A 569 -26.10 -38.02 -133.78
N VAL A 570 -24.80 -37.81 -133.53
CA VAL A 570 -23.88 -37.21 -134.51
C VAL A 570 -23.70 -38.12 -135.74
N ALA A 571 -23.52 -39.43 -135.54
CA ALA A 571 -23.36 -40.37 -136.65
C ALA A 571 -24.60 -40.48 -137.55
N LEU A 572 -25.81 -40.32 -137.01
CA LEU A 572 -27.04 -40.25 -137.79
C LEU A 572 -27.11 -38.95 -138.62
N ALA A 573 -26.77 -37.81 -138.02
CA ALA A 573 -26.72 -36.52 -138.73
C ALA A 573 -25.68 -36.51 -139.87
N ASP A 574 -24.49 -37.08 -139.64
CA ASP A 574 -23.49 -37.23 -140.70
C ASP A 574 -23.92 -38.26 -141.76
N ALA A 575 -24.65 -39.32 -141.41
CA ALA A 575 -25.19 -40.26 -142.39
C ALA A 575 -26.23 -39.63 -143.34
N GLU A 576 -27.07 -38.71 -142.84
CA GLU A 576 -27.97 -37.92 -143.69
C GLU A 576 -27.20 -36.92 -144.56
N ARG A 577 -26.19 -36.25 -143.99
CA ARG A 577 -25.31 -35.32 -144.72
C ARG A 577 -24.57 -36.03 -145.86
N ILE A 578 -24.01 -37.21 -145.60
CA ILE A 578 -23.30 -38.05 -146.59
C ILE A 578 -24.26 -38.59 -147.66
N LYS A 579 -25.52 -38.90 -147.33
CA LYS A 579 -26.55 -39.21 -148.34
C LYS A 579 -26.82 -38.02 -149.25
N ALA A 580 -26.98 -36.82 -148.68
CA ALA A 580 -27.27 -35.61 -149.45
C ALA A 580 -26.11 -35.24 -150.40
N THR A 581 -24.86 -35.27 -149.92
CA THR A 581 -23.68 -35.03 -150.78
C THR A 581 -23.51 -36.16 -151.80
N GLY A 582 -23.71 -37.42 -151.40
CA GLY A 582 -23.60 -38.58 -152.29
C GLY A 582 -24.57 -38.53 -153.47
N PHE A 583 -25.80 -38.06 -153.28
CA PHE A 583 -26.74 -37.83 -154.39
C PHE A 583 -26.30 -36.69 -155.31
N ALA A 584 -25.73 -35.60 -154.78
CA ALA A 584 -25.21 -34.49 -155.59
C ALA A 584 -23.97 -34.91 -156.39
N ASP A 585 -23.01 -35.59 -155.77
CA ASP A 585 -21.81 -36.09 -156.45
C ASP A 585 -22.13 -37.21 -157.45
N ALA A 586 -23.13 -38.06 -157.20
CA ALA A 586 -23.60 -39.02 -158.20
C ALA A 586 -24.18 -38.35 -159.46
N GLN A 587 -24.91 -37.24 -159.33
CA GLN A 587 -25.36 -36.45 -160.47
C GLN A 587 -24.18 -35.77 -161.20
N LYS A 588 -23.23 -35.22 -160.44
CA LYS A 588 -22.02 -34.57 -160.96
C LYS A 588 -21.13 -35.55 -161.74
N VAL A 589 -20.87 -36.74 -161.21
CA VAL A 589 -20.11 -37.81 -161.87
C VAL A 589 -20.85 -38.34 -163.09
N ARG A 590 -22.20 -38.45 -163.06
CA ARG A 590 -22.98 -38.84 -164.25
C ARG A 590 -22.90 -37.79 -165.37
N ALA A 591 -22.88 -36.50 -165.04
CA ALA A 591 -22.71 -35.42 -166.01
C ALA A 591 -21.28 -35.42 -166.60
N ILE A 592 -20.25 -35.57 -165.75
CA ILE A 592 -18.85 -35.66 -166.19
C ILE A 592 -18.66 -36.89 -167.09
N GLY A 593 -19.14 -38.07 -166.70
CA GLY A 593 -18.98 -39.30 -167.48
C GLY A 593 -19.65 -39.25 -168.87
N LEU A 594 -20.76 -38.53 -169.02
CA LEU A 594 -21.37 -38.26 -170.33
C LEU A 594 -20.50 -37.33 -171.18
N ALA A 595 -20.05 -36.21 -170.62
CA ALA A 595 -19.18 -35.27 -171.32
C ALA A 595 -17.81 -35.88 -171.66
N GLU A 596 -17.30 -36.76 -170.81
CA GLU A 596 -16.00 -37.42 -170.98
C GLU A 596 -16.09 -38.58 -171.98
N ALA A 597 -17.21 -39.30 -172.07
CA ALA A 597 -17.49 -40.22 -173.17
C ALA A 597 -17.53 -39.48 -174.53
N GLU A 598 -18.29 -38.39 -174.63
CA GLU A 598 -18.38 -37.57 -175.84
C GLU A 598 -17.02 -36.93 -176.22
N ALA A 599 -16.23 -36.51 -175.23
CA ALA A 599 -14.87 -36.02 -175.42
C ALA A 599 -13.88 -37.12 -175.82
N THR A 600 -14.10 -38.37 -175.38
CA THR A 600 -13.26 -39.52 -175.78
C THR A 600 -13.58 -39.96 -177.19
N GLU A 601 -14.85 -39.99 -177.58
CA GLU A 601 -15.30 -40.22 -178.97
C GLU A 601 -14.71 -39.17 -179.92
N LYS A 602 -14.76 -37.88 -179.53
CA LYS A 602 -14.11 -36.79 -180.29
C LYS A 602 -12.58 -36.88 -180.31
N LYS A 603 -11.94 -37.39 -179.25
CA LYS A 603 -10.49 -37.69 -179.26
C LYS A 603 -10.16 -38.84 -180.21
N VAL A 604 -10.96 -39.90 -180.27
CA VAL A 604 -10.79 -41.01 -181.22
C VAL A 604 -10.97 -40.53 -182.67
N ALA A 605 -11.94 -39.66 -182.93
CA ALA A 605 -12.12 -39.05 -184.25
C ALA A 605 -10.98 -38.08 -184.65
N ALA A 606 -10.31 -37.45 -183.68
CA ALA A 606 -9.18 -36.55 -183.93
C ALA A 606 -7.82 -37.28 -184.06
N PHE A 607 -7.63 -38.41 -183.40
CA PHE A 607 -6.40 -39.23 -183.49
C PHE A 607 -6.46 -40.22 -184.65
N GLY A 608 -6.35 -39.70 -185.88
CA GLY A 608 -6.31 -40.47 -187.12
C GLY A 608 -5.02 -41.26 -187.37
N GLY A 609 -4.69 -42.24 -186.52
CA GLY A 609 -3.63 -43.23 -186.78
C GLY A 609 -2.67 -43.51 -185.60
N PRO A 610 -1.94 -44.65 -185.58
CA PRO A 610 -1.66 -45.33 -184.31
C PRO A 610 -0.18 -45.44 -183.86
N ASP A 611 0.75 -44.62 -184.37
CA ASP A 611 2.21 -44.90 -184.24
C ASP A 611 3.06 -44.01 -183.30
N TYR A 612 2.52 -42.96 -182.65
CA TYR A 612 3.37 -41.92 -182.02
C TYR A 612 3.35 -41.74 -180.49
N GLN A 613 2.60 -42.53 -179.71
CA GLN A 613 2.48 -42.29 -178.25
C GLN A 613 3.68 -42.78 -177.40
N LEU A 614 4.43 -43.78 -177.87
CA LEU A 614 5.54 -44.38 -177.09
C LEU A 614 6.69 -43.40 -176.76
N HIS A 615 6.92 -42.37 -177.59
CA HIS A 615 7.97 -41.39 -177.33
C HIS A 615 7.69 -40.42 -176.18
N SER A 616 6.43 -40.30 -175.73
CA SER A 616 6.08 -39.44 -174.58
C SER A 616 6.62 -39.96 -173.24
N GLN A 617 6.91 -41.26 -173.14
CA GLN A 617 7.18 -41.95 -171.88
C GLN A 617 8.64 -41.88 -171.41
N VAL A 618 9.57 -41.48 -172.29
CA VAL A 618 11.03 -41.55 -172.03
C VAL A 618 11.61 -40.23 -171.47
N LEU A 619 11.02 -39.08 -171.80
CA LEU A 619 11.62 -37.77 -171.47
C LEU A 619 11.20 -37.18 -170.12
N MET A 620 9.93 -37.28 -169.71
CA MET A 620 9.50 -36.68 -168.42
C MET A 620 10.12 -37.37 -167.20
N ARG A 621 10.44 -38.67 -167.29
CA ARG A 621 11.02 -39.43 -166.17
C ARG A 621 12.46 -39.05 -165.80
N PHE A 622 13.13 -38.18 -166.57
CA PHE A 622 14.43 -37.61 -166.22
C PHE A 622 14.35 -36.24 -165.52
N ALA A 623 13.24 -35.50 -165.65
CA ALA A 623 13.10 -34.18 -165.01
C ALA A 623 12.84 -34.28 -163.49
N GLU A 624 12.12 -35.33 -163.07
CA GLU A 624 11.69 -35.59 -161.69
C GLU A 624 12.87 -35.91 -160.72
N ALA A 625 14.08 -36.10 -161.25
CA ALA A 625 15.25 -36.62 -160.50
C ALA A 625 16.12 -35.55 -159.80
N ILE A 626 15.80 -34.25 -159.90
CA ILE A 626 16.69 -33.15 -159.45
C ILE A 626 16.08 -32.25 -158.36
N GLU A 627 14.76 -32.06 -158.29
CA GLU A 627 14.19 -30.85 -157.69
C GLU A 627 14.16 -30.81 -156.14
N ASN A 628 13.85 -31.92 -155.45
CA ASN A 628 13.49 -31.88 -154.03
C ASN A 628 14.31 -32.83 -153.14
N GLY A 629 15.28 -32.29 -152.41
CA GLY A 629 16.05 -33.05 -151.40
C GLY A 629 16.66 -32.19 -150.29
N ARG A 630 16.97 -32.83 -149.15
CA ARG A 630 17.62 -32.30 -147.92
C ARG A 630 16.70 -31.40 -147.05
N LEU A 631 16.85 -31.33 -145.71
CA LEU A 631 17.67 -32.08 -144.72
C LEU A 631 17.08 -31.88 -143.29
N PRO A 632 17.31 -32.81 -142.34
CA PRO A 632 17.10 -32.54 -140.90
C PRO A 632 18.32 -32.89 -139.99
N LEU A 633 18.12 -32.69 -138.66
CA LEU A 633 18.90 -33.15 -137.48
C LEU A 633 19.83 -32.19 -136.69
N VAL A 634 20.09 -32.61 -135.45
CA VAL A 634 20.64 -31.92 -134.26
C VAL A 634 22.18 -32.12 -134.06
N PRO A 635 22.85 -31.37 -133.15
CA PRO A 635 24.32 -31.23 -133.12
C PRO A 635 25.04 -32.14 -132.08
N GLN A 636 26.38 -32.20 -132.14
CA GLN A 636 27.25 -32.59 -131.01
C GLN A 636 28.56 -31.79 -130.91
N ILE A 637 28.77 -31.18 -129.73
CA ILE A 637 29.97 -31.21 -128.86
C ILE A 637 31.38 -31.16 -129.50
N GLN A 638 32.16 -30.12 -129.16
CA GLN A 638 33.58 -30.25 -128.74
C GLN A 638 33.99 -29.05 -127.86
N VAL A 639 35.00 -29.22 -127.00
CA VAL A 639 35.55 -28.19 -126.09
C VAL A 639 36.81 -27.55 -126.70
N GLY A 640 36.97 -26.22 -126.63
CA GLY A 640 38.27 -25.58 -126.87
C GLY A 640 38.29 -24.04 -126.97
N GLY A 641 39.20 -23.40 -126.22
CA GLY A 641 40.00 -22.26 -126.68
C GLY A 641 39.40 -20.84 -126.82
N GLY A 642 39.42 -20.09 -125.72
CA GLY A 642 39.70 -18.63 -125.56
C GLY A 642 39.55 -17.59 -126.69
N GLY A 643 38.91 -16.45 -126.34
CA GLY A 643 39.09 -15.14 -126.98
C GLY A 643 37.80 -14.30 -127.10
N GLY A 644 37.85 -13.00 -126.74
CA GLY A 644 36.72 -12.05 -126.88
C GLY A 644 35.74 -12.06 -125.69
N GLU A 645 35.72 -11.22 -124.64
CA GLU A 645 36.21 -9.85 -124.34
C GLU A 645 35.01 -8.87 -124.13
N LYS A 646 35.12 -7.99 -123.11
CA LYS A 646 34.18 -6.90 -122.69
C LYS A 646 32.88 -7.36 -121.99
N GLY A 647 32.50 -6.83 -120.83
CA GLY A 647 33.13 -5.85 -119.92
C GLY A 647 32.10 -5.29 -118.91
N ALA A 648 32.45 -4.58 -117.83
CA ALA A 648 33.76 -4.28 -117.22
C ALA A 648 33.60 -3.72 -115.78
N THR A 649 34.66 -3.81 -114.96
CA THR A 649 35.11 -2.88 -113.88
C THR A 649 34.08 -2.33 -112.85
N ASN A 650 34.20 -2.67 -111.55
CA ASN A 650 35.09 -2.10 -110.49
C ASN A 650 34.57 -0.80 -109.84
N GLY A 651 34.83 -0.59 -108.54
CA GLY A 651 34.60 0.71 -107.88
C GLY A 651 34.28 0.71 -106.38
N LEU A 652 35.13 0.12 -105.53
CA LEU A 652 35.06 0.37 -104.07
C LEU A 652 35.80 1.67 -103.70
N VAL A 653 35.46 2.24 -102.54
CA VAL A 653 36.15 3.33 -101.80
C VAL A 653 35.85 4.79 -102.23
N GLU A 654 35.64 5.14 -103.50
CA GLU A 654 35.71 6.55 -103.95
C GLU A 654 34.41 7.41 -103.94
N MET A 655 33.42 7.10 -103.09
CA MET A 655 32.27 8.02 -102.88
C MET A 655 31.84 8.14 -101.41
N MET A 656 32.83 8.12 -100.51
CA MET A 656 32.64 8.51 -99.12
C MET A 656 32.44 10.04 -99.00
N LEU A 657 31.76 10.47 -97.93
CA LEU A 657 31.92 11.81 -97.32
C LEU A 657 31.36 13.08 -98.04
N SER A 658 30.49 13.01 -99.05
CA SER A 658 30.05 14.21 -99.81
C SER A 658 28.57 14.65 -99.74
N MET A 659 27.62 13.86 -99.20
CA MET A 659 26.23 14.29 -98.96
C MET A 659 25.91 14.45 -97.47
N LEU A 660 26.62 15.40 -96.87
CA LEU A 660 26.40 15.89 -95.52
C LEU A 660 25.22 16.88 -95.48
N VAL A 661 24.23 16.60 -94.62
CA VAL A 661 23.25 17.55 -94.03
C VAL A 661 22.40 18.41 -95.00
N ALA A 662 21.08 18.18 -95.01
CA ALA A 662 20.10 19.19 -94.58
C ALA A 662 18.61 18.71 -94.50
N ASP A 663 17.94 19.21 -93.45
CA ASP A 663 16.56 19.71 -93.39
C ASP A 663 15.36 18.87 -92.84
N ARG A 664 14.55 19.58 -92.02
CA ARG A 664 13.14 19.42 -91.55
C ARG A 664 12.57 18.12 -90.91
N LEU A 665 12.44 18.20 -89.58
CA LEU A 665 11.18 18.44 -88.81
C LEU A 665 9.86 17.71 -89.20
N GLY A 666 9.24 17.03 -88.23
CA GLY A 666 7.79 16.70 -88.24
C GLY A 666 7.31 15.76 -87.09
N GLN A 667 6.40 16.25 -86.23
CA GLN A 667 5.63 15.50 -85.21
C GLN A 667 4.13 15.96 -85.27
N PRO A 668 3.20 15.52 -84.39
CA PRO A 668 2.65 14.17 -84.20
C PRO A 668 1.08 14.14 -84.19
N ALA A 669 0.43 12.97 -84.05
CA ALA A 669 -1.01 12.85 -83.69
C ALA A 669 -1.41 11.45 -83.12
N SER A 670 -2.54 11.40 -82.38
CA SER A 670 -3.18 10.24 -81.68
C SER A 670 -4.71 10.50 -81.55
N PRO A 671 -5.56 9.80 -80.71
CA PRO A 671 -5.54 8.46 -80.09
C PRO A 671 -6.65 7.57 -80.74
N PRO A 672 -7.80 7.06 -80.17
CA PRO A 672 -8.34 6.85 -78.78
C PRO A 672 -8.24 5.35 -78.33
N ALA A 673 -8.68 4.81 -77.17
CA ALA A 673 -9.55 5.22 -76.03
C ALA A 673 -11.09 4.97 -76.18
N VAL A 674 -11.94 4.76 -75.13
CA VAL A 674 -11.72 4.86 -73.66
C VAL A 674 -12.20 3.66 -72.76
N PRO A 675 -13.49 3.45 -72.30
CA PRO A 675 -13.67 3.24 -70.83
C PRO A 675 -14.68 2.18 -70.27
N ALA A 676 -14.53 1.97 -68.94
CA ALA A 676 -15.53 1.75 -67.87
C ALA A 676 -16.18 0.35 -67.66
N PRO A 677 -16.70 0.05 -66.43
CA PRO A 677 -16.72 0.84 -65.18
C PRO A 677 -15.82 0.22 -64.06
N THR A 678 -15.64 0.66 -62.79
CA THR A 678 -16.44 1.42 -61.78
C THR A 678 -17.72 0.72 -61.29
N GLU A 679 -18.28 0.89 -60.09
CA GLU A 679 -17.84 1.38 -58.76
C GLU A 679 -18.94 0.96 -57.75
N GLN A 680 -18.61 0.76 -56.45
CA GLN A 680 -19.41 1.25 -55.29
C GLN A 680 -18.92 0.73 -53.94
N GLN A 681 -18.72 1.70 -53.03
CA GLN A 681 -19.01 1.72 -51.57
C GLN A 681 -18.56 0.53 -50.71
#